data_AF-A0A836L9J0-F1
#
_entry.id   AF-A0A836L9J0-F1
#
_cell.length_a   1.000
_cell.length_b   1.000
_cell.length_c   1.000
_cell.angle_alpha   90.00
_cell.angle_beta   90.00
_cell.angle_gamma   90.00
#
_symmetry.space_group_name_H-M   'P 1'
#
loop_
_entity.id
_entity.type
_entity.pdbx_description
1 polymer ?
#
loop_
_entity_poly.entity_id
_entity_poly.type
_entity_poly.pdbx_seq_one_letter_code
_entity_poly.pdbx_strand_id
1 'polypeptide(L)'
;MPPPTALVAARAAAGSLSFTARRAATCCNRNTSTALLRVRLSDGPCIPGLAAVVTQRRFVGPRQYSPKGYREAAGRAPMTFEFGEECNNLARAAHQTKNYGDAISLYDRALTMRREKYGPIHEKCAATLHNIGRVFIDMKEYGAAENAFTEAAAIYEKVEGDKSLKYAESLELLALCYTHLKFLDEAEKAFKDSIRIFRDLCYNYGSNSWLPDDKTPPVEPNKHPLSSAAHGLADCAALFLFRRQEHQAVAFLEEALEIRRFLYSRHARFRPMIAQTLNKLCELKKSLDDAVGAEMCINECLQICVETLGRDHPATAQATSSKAGLLAAKKQFRDALRLYEESTTIYAVALGKDAPLFGQELMKLGRCQELCNDVVNAEKTFQRGVEIIKKGFGPDSLQLAEANTFYGSLLVRKLDIDKGVGMFRDAIRVRKSLDKNDPQLAYLYQKIGDAYAMRREPHAEAYLLLAVDAFKQNATIEPLQRTYMTDVLDDLGLFYLDFQHYEKAEKCFKEALDTRITMLGENHATIAYSYSNFALLHLQRQDYANCEKMAAAALDMYAKTARSNVLAQADVYMTLGQCYHQQSQFSKALEMHEKALNVRRTRGDTTETAVAESLNQIARVYITLKRYSKAYRHVKEARRLVWKFNVEITQPLRNEIIKTEQMIPPMEEWTNEERAEAQVKIEGGCVSDSRSAAATATTTTTTSTDA
;
A
#
# COMPACT_ATOMS: atom_id res chain seq x y z
N MET A 1 -30.51 42.81 26.67
CA MET A 1 -29.38 42.08 27.31
C MET A 1 -29.78 41.74 28.74
N PRO A 2 -29.35 40.61 29.35
CA PRO A 2 -28.31 39.67 28.92
C PRO A 2 -28.87 38.21 28.79
N PRO A 3 -28.08 37.11 28.74
CA PRO A 3 -27.99 36.19 27.60
C PRO A 3 -28.38 34.72 27.93
N PRO A 4 -28.37 33.79 26.93
CA PRO A 4 -28.82 32.41 27.10
C PRO A 4 -27.70 31.48 27.58
N THR A 5 -27.99 30.65 28.59
CA THR A 5 -27.14 29.56 29.07
C THR A 5 -27.38 28.29 28.24
N ALA A 6 -26.28 27.67 27.79
CA ALA A 6 -26.27 26.47 26.98
C ALA A 6 -26.47 25.19 27.82
N LEU A 7 -27.34 24.32 27.32
CA LEU A 7 -27.57 22.96 27.75
C LEU A 7 -26.32 22.08 27.52
N VAL A 8 -25.87 21.40 28.57
CA VAL A 8 -25.27 20.06 28.46
C VAL A 8 -26.32 19.10 29.02
N ALA A 9 -27.06 18.44 28.12
CA ALA A 9 -28.01 17.40 28.45
C ALA A 9 -27.40 16.02 28.21
N ALA A 10 -27.35 15.21 29.27
CA ALA A 10 -27.72 13.78 29.33
C ALA A 10 -27.09 13.17 30.59
N ARG A 11 -27.73 12.30 31.38
CA ARG A 11 -29.09 11.75 31.42
C ARG A 11 -29.18 11.05 32.78
N ALA A 12 -30.20 11.38 33.59
CA ALA A 12 -30.60 10.60 34.76
C ALA A 12 -32.12 10.42 34.73
N ALA A 13 -32.57 9.20 34.44
CA ALA A 13 -33.89 8.63 34.73
C ALA A 13 -33.86 7.18 34.22
N ALA A 14 -33.79 6.19 35.11
CA ALA A 14 -34.92 5.55 35.78
C ALA A 14 -35.37 4.29 35.01
N GLY A 15 -35.02 3.14 35.58
CA GLY A 15 -35.57 1.82 35.27
C GLY A 15 -35.68 1.06 36.58
N SER A 16 -36.78 1.29 37.29
CA SER A 16 -37.16 0.58 38.50
C SER A 16 -37.57 -0.86 38.16
N LEU A 17 -36.85 -1.85 38.69
CA LEU A 17 -37.40 -3.18 38.94
C LEU A 17 -37.01 -3.58 40.37
N SER A 18 -38.04 -3.60 41.20
CA SER A 18 -38.06 -4.12 42.56
C SER A 18 -37.61 -5.58 42.60
N PHE A 19 -36.60 -5.90 43.41
CA PHE A 19 -36.57 -7.20 44.10
C PHE A 19 -35.89 -7.05 45.45
N THR A 20 -36.67 -7.40 46.47
CA THR A 20 -36.35 -7.44 47.89
C THR A 20 -35.18 -8.39 48.17
N ALA A 21 -34.17 -7.94 48.92
CA ALA A 21 -33.26 -8.85 49.63
C ALA A 21 -32.93 -8.30 51.02
N ARG A 22 -33.28 -9.14 52.00
CA ARG A 22 -33.25 -8.96 53.45
C ARG A 22 -31.89 -8.49 53.99
N ARG A 23 -31.99 -7.70 55.06
CA ARG A 23 -31.02 -7.62 56.16
C ARG A 23 -30.42 -9.00 56.48
N ALA A 24 -29.10 -9.09 56.44
CA ALA A 24 -28.33 -9.96 57.30
C ALA A 24 -27.13 -9.16 57.80
N ALA A 25 -27.24 -8.69 59.04
CA ALA A 25 -26.13 -8.18 59.81
C ALA A 25 -25.36 -9.37 60.37
N THR A 26 -24.05 -9.45 60.13
CA THR A 26 -23.14 -10.17 61.02
C THR A 26 -21.79 -9.46 61.08
N CYS A 27 -21.59 -8.83 62.24
CA CYS A 27 -20.38 -8.58 63.01
C CYS A 27 -19.00 -8.58 62.35
N CYS A 28 -18.28 -7.51 62.69
CA CYS A 28 -16.84 -7.39 62.76
C CYS A 28 -16.13 -8.66 63.25
N ASN A 29 -14.96 -8.96 62.67
CA ASN A 29 -13.77 -9.15 63.50
C ASN A 29 -12.49 -8.74 62.78
N ARG A 30 -11.69 -7.94 63.48
CA ARG A 30 -10.31 -7.60 63.18
C ARG A 30 -9.43 -8.79 63.53
N ASN A 31 -8.52 -9.19 62.62
CA ASN A 31 -7.09 -9.42 62.85
C ASN A 31 -6.50 -10.49 61.92
N THR A 32 -5.22 -10.29 61.64
CA THR A 32 -4.17 -11.27 61.27
C THR A 32 -3.97 -11.64 59.78
N SER A 33 -2.90 -11.03 59.24
CA SER A 33 -1.73 -11.67 58.61
C SER A 33 -1.88 -12.48 57.31
N THR A 34 -1.25 -11.93 56.28
CA THR A 34 -0.36 -12.60 55.31
C THR A 34 -0.34 -14.13 55.32
N ALA A 35 -0.91 -14.75 54.28
CA ALA A 35 -0.58 -16.11 53.88
C ALA A 35 -0.50 -16.21 52.34
N LEU A 36 0.72 -16.45 51.85
CA LEU A 36 1.01 -16.93 50.50
C LEU A 36 0.38 -18.32 50.33
N LEU A 37 -0.48 -18.51 49.32
CA LEU A 37 -0.90 -19.83 48.88
C LEU A 37 -0.73 -19.99 47.37
N ARG A 38 0.29 -20.79 47.01
CA ARG A 38 0.40 -21.49 45.72
C ARG A 38 -0.78 -22.45 45.59
N VAL A 39 -1.49 -22.44 44.47
CA VAL A 39 -2.43 -23.50 44.10
C VAL A 39 -1.99 -24.13 42.78
N ARG A 40 -1.79 -25.45 42.83
CA ARG A 40 -1.51 -26.35 41.72
C ARG A 40 -2.77 -26.54 40.86
N LEU A 41 -2.58 -26.66 39.55
CA LEU A 41 -3.58 -27.10 38.58
C LEU A 41 -3.81 -28.60 38.70
N SER A 42 -5.07 -29.05 38.61
CA SER A 42 -5.45 -30.42 38.27
C SER A 42 -6.81 -30.43 37.57
N ASP A 43 -6.94 -31.33 36.60
CA ASP A 43 -7.86 -31.34 35.45
C ASP A 43 -9.29 -31.89 35.71
N GLY A 44 -10.29 -31.27 35.04
CA GLY A 44 -11.54 -31.84 34.48
C GLY A 44 -12.79 -32.03 35.39
N PRO A 45 -14.03 -32.18 34.84
CA PRO A 45 -14.58 -31.85 33.51
C PRO A 45 -15.83 -30.91 33.55
N CYS A 46 -16.22 -30.40 32.37
CA CYS A 46 -17.27 -29.39 32.12
C CYS A 46 -18.73 -29.90 32.22
N ILE A 47 -19.64 -29.07 32.75
CA ILE A 47 -21.10 -29.04 32.45
C ILE A 47 -21.58 -27.57 32.41
N PRO A 48 -22.48 -27.15 31.48
CA PRO A 48 -22.65 -25.76 31.08
C PRO A 48 -23.80 -25.03 31.78
N GLY A 49 -23.67 -23.72 31.95
CA GLY A 49 -24.79 -22.83 32.27
C GLY A 49 -24.56 -21.93 33.48
N LEU A 50 -23.87 -20.82 33.28
CA LEU A 50 -24.07 -19.55 33.98
C LEU A 50 -23.21 -18.48 33.31
N ALA A 51 -23.88 -17.48 32.73
CA ALA A 51 -23.26 -16.34 32.09
C ALA A 51 -22.45 -15.54 33.12
N ALA A 52 -21.13 -15.70 33.08
CA ALA A 52 -20.19 -14.93 33.88
C ALA A 52 -19.99 -13.55 33.24
N VAL A 53 -20.28 -12.51 34.02
CA VAL A 53 -19.86 -11.13 33.78
C VAL A 53 -18.34 -11.13 33.61
N VAL A 54 -17.88 -10.90 32.38
CA VAL A 54 -16.47 -10.77 32.04
C VAL A 54 -15.98 -9.43 32.62
N THR A 55 -15.46 -9.48 33.84
CA THR A 55 -14.47 -8.47 34.25
C THR A 55 -13.22 -8.75 33.45
N GLN A 56 -12.91 -7.87 32.49
CA GLN A 56 -11.64 -7.90 31.77
C GLN A 56 -10.49 -7.85 32.79
N ARG A 57 -9.89 -9.01 33.08
CA ARG A 57 -8.58 -9.07 33.71
C ARG A 57 -7.60 -8.38 32.78
N ARG A 58 -7.00 -7.28 33.23
CA ARG A 58 -5.82 -6.63 32.61
C ARG A 58 -4.78 -7.70 32.28
N PHE A 59 -4.63 -8.03 31.01
CA PHE A 59 -3.56 -8.92 30.55
C PHE A 59 -2.31 -8.06 30.34
N VAL A 60 -1.54 -7.87 31.41
CA VAL A 60 -0.23 -7.21 31.32
C VAL A 60 0.72 -8.21 30.66
N GLY A 61 1.27 -7.84 29.49
CA GLY A 61 2.22 -8.67 28.75
C GLY A 61 3.48 -9.06 29.55
N PRO A 62 4.34 -9.94 29.00
CA PRO A 62 5.46 -10.50 29.72
C PRO A 62 6.42 -9.41 30.20
N ARG A 63 6.63 -9.38 31.53
CA ARG A 63 7.52 -8.47 32.24
C ARG A 63 8.95 -8.58 31.70
N GLN A 64 9.38 -7.62 30.90
CA GLN A 64 10.80 -7.46 30.56
C GLN A 64 11.52 -6.84 31.76
N TYR A 65 12.64 -7.46 32.14
CA TYR A 65 13.39 -7.14 33.36
C TYR A 65 14.09 -5.77 33.24
N SER A 66 13.77 -4.85 34.15
CA SER A 66 14.58 -3.66 34.45
C SER A 66 15.55 -3.94 35.62
N PRO A 67 16.66 -3.18 35.75
CA PRO A 67 17.71 -3.43 36.74
C PRO A 67 17.16 -3.42 38.18
N LYS A 68 17.62 -4.38 39.00
CA LYS A 68 17.17 -4.64 40.39
C LYS A 68 17.04 -3.39 41.29
N GLY A 69 17.77 -2.31 41.03
CA GLY A 69 17.71 -1.06 41.79
C GLY A 69 16.36 -0.34 41.78
N TYR A 70 15.58 -0.40 40.68
CA TYR A 70 14.31 0.34 40.57
C TYR A 70 13.19 -0.25 41.44
N ARG A 71 13.16 -1.57 41.62
CA ARG A 71 12.18 -2.25 42.48
C ARG A 71 12.48 -2.06 43.97
N GLU A 72 13.75 -2.04 44.34
CA GLU A 72 14.16 -1.98 45.74
C GLU A 72 13.94 -0.57 46.32
N ALA A 73 14.15 0.49 45.54
CA ALA A 73 13.80 1.87 45.93
C ALA A 73 12.28 2.07 46.05
N ALA A 74 11.49 1.52 45.11
CA ALA A 74 10.04 1.70 45.08
C ALA A 74 9.26 0.81 46.06
N GLY A 75 9.87 -0.25 46.59
CA GLY A 75 9.23 -1.22 47.49
C GLY A 75 9.38 -0.91 48.98
N ARG A 76 10.27 0.01 49.37
CA ARG A 76 10.64 0.24 50.78
C ARG A 76 10.58 1.71 51.25
N ALA A 77 10.29 2.67 50.38
CA ALA A 77 10.23 4.08 50.76
C ALA A 77 8.87 4.45 51.41
N PRO A 78 8.85 5.23 52.50
CA PRO A 78 7.63 5.81 53.04
C PRO A 78 6.95 6.72 52.01
N MET A 79 5.61 6.80 52.04
CA MET A 79 4.80 7.67 51.17
C MET A 79 5.05 9.15 51.48
N THR A 80 6.21 9.68 51.08
CA THR A 80 6.59 11.09 51.25
C THR A 80 6.33 11.88 49.97
N PHE A 81 6.23 13.21 50.09
CA PHE A 81 5.90 14.08 48.96
C PHE A 81 6.97 14.10 47.86
N GLU A 82 8.25 14.16 48.24
CA GLU A 82 9.38 14.16 47.32
C GLU A 82 9.38 12.88 46.46
N PHE A 83 8.98 11.77 47.07
CA PHE A 83 8.83 10.49 46.40
C PHE A 83 7.76 10.51 45.28
N GLY A 84 6.75 11.37 45.36
CA GLY A 84 5.75 11.54 44.29
C GLY A 84 6.28 12.26 43.04
N GLU A 85 7.16 13.25 43.22
CA GLU A 85 7.85 13.92 42.10
C GLU A 85 8.90 13.01 41.49
N GLU A 86 9.65 12.28 42.33
CA GLU A 86 10.62 11.26 41.90
C GLU A 86 9.93 10.15 41.11
N CYS A 87 8.79 9.63 41.58
CA CYS A 87 8.02 8.61 40.84
C CYS A 87 7.59 9.12 39.46
N ASN A 88 7.15 10.37 39.34
CA ASN A 88 6.77 10.95 38.05
C ASN A 88 7.97 11.09 37.09
N ASN A 89 9.14 11.49 37.61
CA ASN A 89 10.36 11.60 36.80
C ASN A 89 10.89 10.22 36.39
N LEU A 90 10.85 9.24 37.30
CA LEU A 90 11.20 7.85 37.04
C LEU A 90 10.25 7.22 36.02
N ALA A 91 8.96 7.50 36.11
CA ALA A 91 7.98 7.04 35.14
C ALA A 91 8.27 7.60 33.75
N ARG A 92 8.65 8.88 33.65
CA ARG A 92 9.08 9.49 32.38
C ARG A 92 10.33 8.83 31.81
N ALA A 93 11.29 8.49 32.65
CA ALA A 93 12.47 7.74 32.23
C ALA A 93 12.11 6.32 31.76
N ALA A 94 11.23 5.62 32.48
CA ALA A 94 10.72 4.30 32.11
C ALA A 94 9.91 4.33 30.79
N HIS A 95 9.18 5.42 30.56
CA HIS A 95 8.47 5.66 29.31
C HIS A 95 9.44 5.82 28.13
N GLN A 96 10.50 6.61 28.30
CA GLN A 96 11.54 6.80 27.27
C GLN A 96 12.27 5.49 26.92
N THR A 97 12.43 4.58 27.88
CA THR A 97 13.01 3.24 27.65
C THR A 97 11.99 2.22 27.14
N LYS A 98 10.76 2.64 26.82
CA LYS A 98 9.63 1.80 26.34
C LYS A 98 9.18 0.72 27.34
N ASN A 99 9.51 0.87 28.62
CA ASN A 99 9.02 0.01 29.70
C ASN A 99 7.64 0.49 30.15
N TYR A 100 6.64 0.33 29.29
CA TYR A 100 5.31 0.93 29.50
C TYR A 100 4.60 0.42 30.78
N GLY A 101 4.76 -0.86 31.11
CA GLY A 101 4.15 -1.43 32.32
C GLY A 101 4.68 -0.81 33.61
N ASP A 102 6.01 -0.62 33.70
CA ASP A 102 6.63 0.04 34.85
C ASP A 102 6.27 1.53 34.87
N ALA A 103 6.26 2.20 33.71
CA ALA A 103 5.88 3.62 33.58
C ALA A 103 4.45 3.87 34.09
N ILE A 104 3.46 3.07 33.67
CA ILE A 104 2.06 3.20 34.14
C ILE A 104 2.00 2.99 35.65
N SER A 105 2.66 1.96 36.19
CA SER A 105 2.62 1.69 37.63
C SER A 105 3.23 2.82 38.47
N LEU A 106 4.28 3.45 37.97
CA LEU A 106 4.94 4.59 38.62
C LEU A 106 4.10 5.86 38.50
N TYR A 107 3.46 6.10 37.34
CA TYR A 107 2.55 7.22 37.17
C TYR A 107 1.27 7.07 38.02
N ASP A 108 0.69 5.87 38.16
CA ASP A 108 -0.46 5.62 39.03
C ASP A 108 -0.11 5.90 40.51
N ARG A 109 1.09 5.51 40.95
CA ARG A 109 1.62 5.84 42.28
C ARG A 109 1.85 7.34 42.46
N ALA A 110 2.41 8.00 41.45
CA ALA A 110 2.57 9.46 41.48
C ALA A 110 1.21 10.19 41.54
N LEU A 111 0.22 9.71 40.79
CA LEU A 111 -1.12 10.28 40.74
C LEU A 111 -1.86 10.14 42.07
N THR A 112 -1.80 8.96 42.70
CA THR A 112 -2.42 8.72 44.02
C THR A 112 -1.83 9.64 45.09
N MET A 113 -0.50 9.73 45.19
CA MET A 113 0.16 10.65 46.14
C MET A 113 -0.16 12.13 45.85
N ARG A 114 -0.22 12.53 44.58
CA ARG A 114 -0.58 13.90 44.19
C ARG A 114 -2.05 14.21 44.54
N ARG A 115 -2.97 13.27 44.33
CA ARG A 115 -4.39 13.40 44.69
C ARG A 115 -4.61 13.49 46.20
N GLU A 116 -3.88 12.71 47.00
CA GLU A 116 -3.96 12.76 48.48
C GLU A 116 -3.47 14.11 49.03
N LYS A 117 -2.39 14.67 48.46
CA LYS A 117 -1.80 15.92 48.96
C LYS A 117 -2.54 17.17 48.49
N TYR A 118 -2.80 17.27 47.19
CA TYR A 118 -3.33 18.50 46.57
C TYR A 118 -4.83 18.44 46.30
N GLY A 119 -5.45 17.28 46.49
CA GLY A 119 -6.81 17.01 46.06
C GLY A 119 -6.91 16.54 44.60
N PRO A 120 -8.11 16.12 44.18
CA PRO A 120 -8.34 15.57 42.84
C PRO A 120 -8.24 16.61 41.72
N ILE A 121 -8.51 17.89 42.00
CA ILE A 121 -8.50 19.00 41.03
C ILE A 121 -7.24 19.83 41.28
N HIS A 122 -6.14 19.47 40.63
CA HIS A 122 -4.87 20.19 40.75
C HIS A 122 -4.02 20.00 39.49
N GLU A 123 -3.27 21.04 39.11
CA GLU A 123 -2.42 21.08 37.90
C GLU A 123 -1.46 19.88 37.81
N LYS A 124 -0.76 19.54 38.90
CA LYS A 124 0.16 18.39 38.94
C LYS A 124 -0.54 17.04 38.72
N CYS A 125 -1.81 16.90 39.11
CA CYS A 125 -2.59 15.69 38.86
C CYS A 125 -2.92 15.59 37.37
N ALA A 126 -3.32 16.71 36.75
CA ALA A 126 -3.56 16.80 35.31
C ALA A 126 -2.29 16.50 34.49
N ALA A 127 -1.13 16.99 34.92
CA ALA A 127 0.15 16.71 34.27
C ALA A 127 0.52 15.22 34.31
N THR A 128 0.25 14.52 35.42
CA THR A 128 0.45 13.07 35.50
C THR A 128 -0.52 12.33 34.58
N LEU A 129 -1.81 12.68 34.58
CA LEU A 129 -2.81 12.08 33.71
C LEU A 129 -2.48 12.28 32.22
N HIS A 130 -2.03 13.48 31.84
CA HIS A 130 -1.58 13.79 30.49
C HIS A 130 -0.40 12.89 30.07
N ASN A 131 0.57 12.66 30.96
CA ASN A 131 1.68 11.73 30.68
C ASN A 131 1.23 10.27 30.59
N ILE A 132 0.28 9.84 31.44
CA ILE A 132 -0.34 8.50 31.35
C ILE A 132 -1.03 8.32 30.00
N GLY A 133 -1.80 9.32 29.54
CA GLY A 133 -2.44 9.30 28.24
C GLY A 133 -1.44 9.12 27.10
N ARG A 134 -0.28 9.80 27.15
CA ARG A 134 0.80 9.62 26.17
C ARG A 134 1.38 8.21 26.16
N VAL A 135 1.55 7.58 27.34
CA VAL A 135 1.99 6.18 27.42
C VAL A 135 0.97 5.26 26.75
N PHE A 136 -0.34 5.50 26.98
CA PHE A 136 -1.39 4.70 26.35
C PHE A 136 -1.46 4.89 24.83
N ILE A 137 -1.22 6.11 24.31
CA ILE A 137 -1.07 6.34 22.86
C ILE A 137 0.08 5.49 22.31
N ASP A 138 1.25 5.50 22.96
CA ASP A 138 2.42 4.72 22.50
C ASP A 138 2.19 3.19 22.56
N MET A 139 1.32 2.73 23.46
CA MET A 139 0.83 1.36 23.52
C MET A 139 -0.28 1.06 22.50
N LYS A 140 -0.80 2.07 21.80
CA LYS A 140 -1.97 2.01 20.90
C LYS A 140 -3.29 1.66 21.61
N GLU A 141 -3.37 1.93 22.90
CA GLU A 141 -4.55 1.74 23.75
C GLU A 141 -5.36 3.04 23.80
N TYR A 142 -5.96 3.43 22.66
CA TYR A 142 -6.59 4.75 22.50
C TYR A 142 -7.79 4.99 23.43
N GLY A 143 -8.54 3.96 23.81
CA GLY A 143 -9.65 4.11 24.76
C GLY A 143 -9.20 4.39 26.19
N ALA A 144 -8.05 3.83 26.61
CA ALA A 144 -7.47 4.17 27.91
C ALA A 144 -6.86 5.57 27.90
N ALA A 145 -6.26 5.96 26.77
CA ALA A 145 -5.73 7.30 26.56
C ALA A 145 -6.84 8.38 26.60
N GLU A 146 -7.98 8.13 25.95
CA GLU A 146 -9.16 9.00 25.96
C GLU A 146 -9.61 9.32 27.39
N ASN A 147 -9.77 8.31 28.25
CA ASN A 147 -10.14 8.50 29.64
C ASN A 147 -9.12 9.38 30.41
N ALA A 148 -7.83 9.15 30.18
CA ALA A 148 -6.79 9.94 30.84
C ALA A 148 -6.77 11.40 30.36
N PHE A 149 -6.94 11.64 29.05
CA PHE A 149 -6.95 13.00 28.49
C PHE A 149 -8.24 13.77 28.79
N THR A 150 -9.40 13.11 28.84
CA THR A 150 -10.66 13.74 29.27
C THR A 150 -10.60 14.19 30.73
N GLU A 151 -10.09 13.34 31.64
CA GLU A 151 -9.85 13.73 33.03
C GLU A 151 -8.83 14.88 33.12
N ALA A 152 -7.72 14.82 32.37
CA ALA A 152 -6.72 15.88 32.37
C ALA A 152 -7.28 17.22 31.85
N ALA A 153 -8.00 17.20 30.73
CA ALA A 153 -8.60 18.38 30.12
C ALA A 153 -9.62 19.04 31.07
N ALA A 154 -10.49 18.25 31.71
CA ALA A 154 -11.47 18.77 32.68
C ALA A 154 -10.83 19.39 33.92
N ILE A 155 -9.67 18.88 34.36
CA ILE A 155 -8.91 19.50 35.46
C ILE A 155 -8.24 20.79 34.98
N TYR A 156 -7.60 20.80 33.81
CA TYR A 156 -6.97 22.00 33.26
C TYR A 156 -7.98 23.13 33.00
N GLU A 157 -9.16 22.82 32.49
CA GLU A 157 -10.25 23.77 32.30
C GLU A 157 -10.64 24.45 33.63
N LYS A 158 -10.76 23.67 34.72
CA LYS A 158 -11.14 24.19 36.04
C LYS A 158 -10.03 24.96 36.75
N VAL A 159 -8.76 24.58 36.54
CA VAL A 159 -7.62 25.16 37.27
C VAL A 159 -7.06 26.38 36.55
N GLU A 160 -6.86 26.29 35.23
CA GLU A 160 -6.17 27.31 34.43
C GLU A 160 -7.12 28.05 33.47
N GLY A 161 -8.35 27.56 33.27
CA GLY A 161 -9.34 28.13 32.37
C GLY A 161 -9.36 27.51 30.99
N ASP A 162 -10.44 27.79 30.25
CA ASP A 162 -10.76 27.29 28.90
C ASP A 162 -9.83 27.81 27.78
N LYS A 163 -8.95 28.76 28.11
CA LYS A 163 -7.96 29.35 27.18
C LYS A 163 -6.51 28.99 27.51
N SER A 164 -6.28 28.06 28.43
CA SER A 164 -4.92 27.64 28.79
C SER A 164 -4.24 26.84 27.66
N LEU A 165 -2.92 27.00 27.55
CA LEU A 165 -2.07 26.20 26.67
C LEU A 165 -2.19 24.69 26.96
N LYS A 166 -2.15 24.30 28.24
CA LYS A 166 -2.19 22.87 28.64
C LYS A 166 -3.54 22.24 28.39
N TYR A 167 -4.61 23.04 28.47
CA TYR A 167 -5.94 22.63 28.09
C TYR A 167 -6.00 22.34 26.57
N ALA A 168 -5.49 23.25 25.74
CA ALA A 168 -5.41 23.06 24.29
C ALA A 168 -4.56 21.85 23.87
N GLU A 169 -3.41 21.61 24.51
CA GLU A 169 -2.56 20.43 24.26
C GLU A 169 -3.27 19.12 24.66
N SER A 170 -4.04 19.14 25.74
CA SER A 170 -4.83 17.97 26.15
C SER A 170 -5.99 17.70 25.20
N LEU A 171 -6.63 18.75 24.66
CA LEU A 171 -7.64 18.62 23.61
C LEU A 171 -7.07 18.09 22.29
N GLU A 172 -5.85 18.49 21.92
CA GLU A 172 -5.16 17.99 20.72
C GLU A 172 -4.92 16.47 20.79
N LEU A 173 -4.34 15.99 21.90
CA LEU A 173 -4.09 14.57 22.09
C LEU A 173 -5.38 13.76 22.28
N LEU A 174 -6.41 14.37 22.86
CA LEU A 174 -7.75 13.78 22.90
C LEU A 174 -8.35 13.64 21.49
N ALA A 175 -8.22 14.66 20.65
CA ALA A 175 -8.65 14.63 19.26
C ALA A 175 -7.94 13.50 18.49
N LEU A 176 -6.63 13.34 18.68
CA LEU A 176 -5.85 12.23 18.13
C LEU A 176 -6.41 10.87 18.59
N CYS A 177 -6.77 10.71 19.87
CA CYS A 177 -7.43 9.49 20.34
C CYS A 177 -8.76 9.25 19.63
N TYR A 178 -9.61 10.28 19.50
CA TYR A 178 -10.87 10.19 18.75
C TYR A 178 -10.67 9.80 17.28
N THR A 179 -9.61 10.30 16.62
CA THR A 179 -9.30 9.89 15.24
C THR A 179 -9.08 8.38 15.13
N HIS A 180 -8.33 7.80 16.07
CA HIS A 180 -8.00 6.38 16.06
C HIS A 180 -9.17 5.50 16.51
N LEU A 181 -10.06 6.03 17.35
CA LEU A 181 -11.32 5.39 17.75
C LEU A 181 -12.44 5.56 16.70
N LYS A 182 -12.17 6.28 15.60
CA LYS A 182 -13.12 6.60 14.51
C LYS A 182 -14.29 7.51 14.90
N PHE A 183 -14.17 8.29 15.99
CA PHE A 183 -15.09 9.37 16.34
C PHE A 183 -14.70 10.68 15.62
N LEU A 184 -14.88 10.69 14.30
CA LEU A 184 -14.30 11.73 13.42
C LEU A 184 -14.88 13.14 13.66
N ASP A 185 -16.16 13.25 14.00
CA ASP A 185 -16.83 14.54 14.21
C ASP A 185 -16.41 15.20 15.53
N GLU A 186 -16.17 14.41 16.56
CA GLU A 186 -15.68 14.87 17.85
C GLU A 186 -14.20 15.24 17.76
N ALA A 187 -13.41 14.45 17.02
CA ALA A 187 -12.02 14.77 16.72
C ALA A 187 -11.90 16.13 16.00
N GLU A 188 -12.72 16.39 14.98
CA GLU A 188 -12.68 17.64 14.24
C GLU A 188 -12.99 18.85 15.14
N LYS A 189 -14.00 18.74 16.00
CA LYS A 189 -14.36 19.79 16.96
C LYS A 189 -13.20 20.05 17.92
N ALA A 190 -12.65 18.99 18.52
CA ALA A 190 -11.53 19.10 19.45
C ALA A 190 -10.28 19.71 18.79
N PHE A 191 -9.96 19.34 17.54
CA PHE A 191 -8.87 19.98 16.79
C PHE A 191 -9.16 21.46 16.50
N LYS A 192 -10.37 21.82 16.06
CA LYS A 192 -10.74 23.22 15.80
C LYS A 192 -10.67 24.08 17.06
N ASP A 193 -11.16 23.56 18.19
CA ASP A 193 -11.11 24.25 19.46
C ASP A 193 -9.67 24.42 19.95
N SER A 194 -8.84 23.37 19.88
CA SER A 194 -7.43 23.42 20.23
C SER A 194 -6.64 24.43 19.36
N ILE A 195 -6.79 24.37 18.04
CA ILE A 195 -6.13 25.29 17.09
C ILE A 195 -6.59 26.74 17.32
N ARG A 196 -7.88 26.97 17.58
CA ARG A 196 -8.39 28.30 17.93
C ARG A 196 -7.72 28.84 19.17
N ILE A 197 -7.63 28.04 20.24
CA ILE A 197 -6.99 28.45 21.49
C ILE A 197 -5.50 28.75 21.26
N PHE A 198 -4.79 27.92 20.49
CA PHE A 198 -3.39 28.19 20.16
C PHE A 198 -3.21 29.51 19.39
N ARG A 199 -4.06 29.78 18.39
CA ARG A 199 -4.03 31.05 17.64
C ARG A 199 -4.31 32.23 18.57
N ASP A 200 -5.35 32.15 19.39
CA ASP A 200 -5.72 33.22 20.33
C ASP A 200 -4.61 33.51 21.35
N LEU A 201 -3.92 32.48 21.84
CA LEU A 201 -2.77 32.60 22.75
C LEU A 201 -1.60 33.37 22.11
N CYS A 202 -1.36 33.16 20.82
CA CYS A 202 -0.28 33.83 20.09
C CYS A 202 -0.60 35.28 19.71
N TYR A 203 -1.86 35.58 19.40
CA TYR A 203 -2.25 36.94 19.00
C TYR A 203 -2.46 37.89 20.19
N ASN A 204 -2.86 37.39 21.37
CA ASN A 204 -3.35 38.25 22.46
C ASN A 204 -2.39 38.46 23.65
N TYR A 205 -1.38 37.61 23.88
CA TYR A 205 -0.53 37.71 25.09
C TYR A 205 0.88 38.22 24.78
N GLY A 206 1.24 39.42 25.24
CA GLY A 206 2.54 40.07 25.02
C GLY A 206 3.80 39.23 25.30
N SER A 207 3.76 38.29 26.26
CA SER A 207 4.89 37.38 26.56
C SER A 207 5.00 36.18 25.61
N ASN A 208 3.90 35.83 24.93
CA ASN A 208 3.82 34.81 23.87
C ASN A 208 3.53 35.46 22.50
N SER A 209 3.64 36.79 22.45
CA SER A 209 3.34 37.62 21.30
C SER A 209 4.60 37.70 20.46
N TRP A 210 4.38 37.65 19.16
CA TRP A 210 5.38 37.67 18.12
C TRP A 210 6.14 39.01 17.98
N LEU A 211 5.98 39.98 18.89
CA LEU A 211 6.86 41.16 18.86
C LEU A 211 8.20 40.82 19.56
N PRO A 212 9.34 40.94 18.87
CA PRO A 212 10.65 40.81 19.49
C PRO A 212 10.88 42.04 20.39
N ASP A 213 10.35 42.03 21.60
CA ASP A 213 10.85 42.92 22.63
C ASP A 213 12.19 42.35 23.13
N ASP A 214 13.26 43.14 22.97
CA ASP A 214 14.64 42.85 23.41
C ASP A 214 14.78 42.46 24.90
N LYS A 215 13.69 42.46 25.68
CA LYS A 215 13.69 42.36 27.13
C LYS A 215 13.31 40.98 27.68
N THR A 216 12.71 40.10 26.88
CA THR A 216 12.39 38.72 27.32
C THR A 216 13.36 37.72 26.70
N PRO A 217 14.03 36.85 27.48
CA PRO A 217 14.90 35.82 26.92
C PRO A 217 14.08 34.96 25.94
N PRO A 218 14.64 34.56 24.79
CA PRO A 218 13.90 33.80 23.80
C PRO A 218 13.44 32.48 24.43
N VAL A 219 12.13 32.31 24.54
CA VAL A 219 11.54 31.01 24.90
C VAL A 219 12.07 29.99 23.89
N GLU A 220 12.61 28.87 24.36
CA GLU A 220 13.02 27.78 23.45
C GLU A 220 11.87 27.51 22.47
N PRO A 221 12.11 27.42 21.15
CA PRO A 221 11.04 27.42 20.15
C PRO A 221 10.04 26.28 20.34
N ASN A 222 10.44 25.18 20.99
CA ASN A 222 9.58 24.05 21.33
C ASN A 222 8.56 24.32 22.44
N LYS A 223 8.80 25.31 23.30
CA LYS A 223 7.88 25.70 24.38
C LYS A 223 6.91 26.78 23.91
N HIS A 224 7.05 27.25 22.68
CA HIS A 224 6.17 28.25 22.10
C HIS A 224 4.82 27.60 21.72
N PRO A 225 3.67 28.24 22.00
CA PRO A 225 2.35 27.70 21.64
C PRO A 225 2.19 27.34 20.15
N LEU A 226 2.84 28.08 19.25
CA LEU A 226 2.87 27.77 17.81
C LEU A 226 3.51 26.42 17.47
N SER A 227 4.44 25.93 18.28
CA SER A 227 5.01 24.59 18.09
C SER A 227 3.91 23.54 18.29
N SER A 228 3.17 23.62 19.40
CA SER A 228 2.02 22.75 19.68
C SER A 228 0.94 22.93 18.62
N ALA A 229 0.66 24.16 18.15
CA ALA A 229 -0.25 24.40 17.03
C ALA A 229 0.18 23.69 15.74
N ALA A 230 1.47 23.70 15.41
CA ALA A 230 1.99 23.01 14.23
C ALA A 230 2.02 21.48 14.37
N HIS A 231 2.01 20.95 15.60
CA HIS A 231 1.75 19.53 15.85
C HIS A 231 0.27 19.23 15.62
N GLY A 232 -0.63 20.02 16.22
CA GLY A 232 -2.08 19.85 16.08
C GLY A 232 -2.58 19.97 14.65
N LEU A 233 -2.03 20.91 13.86
CA LEU A 233 -2.34 21.02 12.43
C LEU A 233 -1.88 19.78 11.64
N ALA A 234 -0.70 19.24 11.95
CA ALA A 234 -0.18 18.05 11.28
C ALA A 234 -0.94 16.77 11.66
N ASP A 235 -1.45 16.68 12.89
CA ASP A 235 -2.28 15.57 13.35
C ASP A 235 -3.73 15.70 12.85
N CYS A 236 -4.25 16.93 12.75
CA CYS A 236 -5.52 17.23 12.10
C CYS A 236 -5.49 16.85 10.62
N ALA A 237 -4.36 17.01 9.92
CA ALA A 237 -4.22 16.50 8.56
C ALA A 237 -4.45 14.97 8.50
N ALA A 238 -4.02 14.19 9.50
CA ALA A 238 -4.28 12.75 9.55
C ALA A 238 -5.78 12.44 9.69
N LEU A 239 -6.55 13.24 10.44
CA LEU A 239 -8.02 13.14 10.48
C LEU A 239 -8.63 13.31 9.09
N PHE A 240 -8.20 14.34 8.35
CA PHE A 240 -8.72 14.60 6.99
C PHE A 240 -8.35 13.49 6.01
N LEU A 241 -7.19 12.84 6.19
CA LEU A 241 -6.84 11.64 5.42
C LEU A 241 -7.77 10.46 5.74
N PHE A 242 -8.14 10.24 7.00
CA PHE A 242 -9.14 9.23 7.36
C PHE A 242 -10.51 9.51 6.73
N ARG A 243 -10.86 10.79 6.56
CA ARG A 243 -12.06 11.23 5.84
C ARG A 243 -11.90 11.31 4.32
N ARG A 244 -10.73 10.95 3.77
CA ARG A 244 -10.41 11.04 2.33
C ARG A 244 -10.46 12.46 1.76
N GLN A 245 -10.32 13.48 2.60
CA GLN A 245 -10.28 14.90 2.20
C GLN A 245 -8.82 15.34 2.00
N GLU A 246 -8.18 14.81 0.95
CA GLU A 246 -6.74 14.96 0.70
C GLU A 246 -6.31 16.43 0.48
N HIS A 247 -7.12 17.23 -0.23
CA HIS A 247 -6.81 18.66 -0.45
C HIS A 247 -6.78 19.47 0.84
N GLN A 248 -7.68 19.18 1.79
CA GLN A 248 -7.69 19.85 3.09
C GLN A 248 -6.49 19.41 3.92
N ALA A 249 -6.15 18.12 3.91
CA ALA A 249 -4.96 17.61 4.59
C ALA A 249 -3.67 18.28 4.09
N VAL A 250 -3.54 18.53 2.78
CA VAL A 250 -2.41 19.29 2.21
C VAL A 250 -2.37 20.72 2.74
N ALA A 251 -3.49 21.43 2.75
CA ALA A 251 -3.56 22.80 3.25
C ALA A 251 -3.11 22.90 4.72
N PHE A 252 -3.58 21.98 5.57
CA PHE A 252 -3.17 21.94 6.99
C PHE A 252 -1.68 21.61 7.18
N LEU A 253 -1.10 20.75 6.33
CA LEU A 253 0.33 20.46 6.38
C LEU A 253 1.19 21.60 5.83
N GLU A 254 0.71 22.34 4.82
CA GLU A 254 1.37 23.54 4.32
C GLU A 254 1.39 24.64 5.39
N GLU A 255 0.26 24.87 6.08
CA GLU A 255 0.21 25.80 7.21
C GLU A 255 1.16 25.37 8.34
N ALA A 256 1.15 24.09 8.71
CA ALA A 256 2.08 23.55 9.70
C ALA A 256 3.55 23.73 9.28
N LEU A 257 3.85 23.56 7.99
CA LEU A 257 5.19 23.73 7.43
C LEU A 257 5.64 25.19 7.52
N GLU A 258 4.78 26.15 7.21
CA GLU A 258 5.09 27.59 7.33
C GLU A 258 5.42 27.98 8.76
N ILE A 259 4.62 27.50 9.73
CA ILE A 259 4.89 27.73 11.16
C ILE A 259 6.21 27.09 11.58
N ARG A 260 6.49 25.84 11.16
CA ARG A 260 7.75 25.16 11.47
C ARG A 260 8.95 25.85 10.82
N ARG A 261 8.83 26.32 9.59
CA ARG A 261 9.87 27.13 8.93
C ARG A 261 10.12 28.39 9.74
N PHE A 262 9.06 29.11 10.08
CA PHE A 262 9.17 30.34 10.87
C PHE A 262 9.90 30.10 12.21
N LEU A 263 9.50 29.09 12.98
CA LEU A 263 10.07 28.80 14.30
C LEU A 263 11.50 28.22 14.25
N TYR A 264 11.77 27.34 13.29
CA TYR A 264 12.95 26.48 13.32
C TYR A 264 14.05 26.88 12.33
N SER A 265 13.84 27.90 11.49
CA SER A 265 14.84 28.37 10.50
C SER A 265 16.23 28.61 11.10
N ARG A 266 16.28 29.24 12.29
CA ARG A 266 17.52 29.60 12.98
C ARG A 266 18.10 28.47 13.84
N HIS A 267 17.34 27.40 14.08
CA HIS A 267 17.70 26.33 15.01
C HIS A 267 17.96 25.01 14.27
N ALA A 268 19.22 24.73 13.99
CA ALA A 268 19.63 23.49 13.30
C ALA A 268 19.07 22.21 13.94
N ARG A 269 18.91 22.19 15.26
CA ARG A 269 18.35 21.05 16.04
C ARG A 269 16.91 20.69 15.66
N PHE A 270 16.10 21.64 15.19
CA PHE A 270 14.67 21.43 14.91
C PHE A 270 14.33 21.32 13.42
N ARG A 271 15.31 21.55 12.54
CA ARG A 271 15.18 21.32 11.09
C ARG A 271 14.69 19.91 10.72
N PRO A 272 14.99 18.82 11.45
CA PRO A 272 14.39 17.50 11.18
C PRO A 272 12.85 17.49 11.24
N MET A 273 12.20 18.35 12.03
CA MET A 273 10.73 18.44 12.07
C MET A 273 10.17 19.03 10.77
N ILE A 274 10.90 19.95 10.12
CA ILE A 274 10.56 20.48 8.80
C ILE A 274 10.61 19.33 7.77
N ALA A 275 11.70 18.56 7.76
CA ALA A 275 11.88 17.42 6.87
C ALA A 275 10.77 16.35 7.03
N GLN A 276 10.36 16.03 8.26
CA GLN A 276 9.24 15.12 8.50
C GLN A 276 7.92 15.61 7.88
N THR A 277 7.64 16.92 7.98
CA THR A 277 6.43 17.54 7.40
C THR A 277 6.49 17.49 5.88
N LEU A 278 7.64 17.85 5.31
CA LEU A 278 7.88 17.81 3.86
C LEU A 278 7.74 16.39 3.29
N ASN A 279 8.20 15.37 4.02
CA ASN A 279 8.06 13.98 3.56
C ASN A 279 6.59 13.54 3.54
N LYS A 280 5.81 13.84 4.61
CA LYS A 280 4.36 13.58 4.64
C LYS A 280 3.64 14.30 3.50
N LEU A 281 3.96 15.57 3.30
CA LEU A 281 3.38 16.38 2.24
C LEU A 281 3.75 15.85 0.84
N CYS A 282 4.99 15.38 0.63
CA CYS A 282 5.38 14.70 -0.61
C CYS A 282 4.54 13.45 -0.88
N GLU A 283 4.29 12.62 0.13
CA GLU A 283 3.47 11.40 -0.02
C GLU A 283 2.03 11.74 -0.42
N LEU A 284 1.45 12.80 0.13
CA LEU A 284 0.11 13.27 -0.21
C LEU A 284 0.04 13.96 -1.57
N LYS A 285 0.99 14.82 -1.92
CA LYS A 285 1.03 15.42 -3.26
C LYS A 285 1.21 14.35 -4.34
N LYS A 286 1.94 13.27 -4.04
CA LYS A 286 2.02 12.10 -4.89
C LYS A 286 0.68 11.36 -5.02
N SER A 287 -0.14 11.25 -3.97
CA SER A 287 -1.49 10.64 -4.09
C SER A 287 -2.44 11.49 -4.94
N LEU A 288 -2.28 12.82 -4.87
CA LEU A 288 -3.03 13.80 -5.66
C LEU A 288 -2.53 14.00 -7.11
N ASP A 289 -1.54 13.22 -7.56
CA ASP A 289 -0.88 13.34 -8.88
C ASP A 289 -0.19 14.71 -9.14
N ASP A 290 0.09 15.49 -8.08
CA ASP A 290 0.94 16.69 -8.16
C ASP A 290 2.43 16.30 -8.06
N ALA A 291 2.94 15.79 -9.19
CA ALA A 291 4.31 15.30 -9.29
C ALA A 291 5.38 16.40 -9.12
N VAL A 292 5.06 17.66 -9.48
CA VAL A 292 5.99 18.79 -9.39
C VAL A 292 6.11 19.25 -7.95
N GLY A 293 4.98 19.45 -7.27
CA GLY A 293 4.97 19.81 -5.85
C GLY A 293 5.61 18.74 -4.98
N ALA A 294 5.35 17.46 -5.26
CA ALA A 294 6.00 16.35 -4.56
C ALA A 294 7.52 16.36 -4.74
N GLU A 295 8.03 16.64 -5.95
CA GLU A 295 9.46 16.69 -6.24
C GLU A 295 10.16 17.84 -5.52
N MET A 296 9.54 19.01 -5.47
CA MET A 296 10.07 20.15 -4.72
C MET A 296 10.21 19.81 -3.23
N CYS A 297 9.15 19.28 -2.62
CA CYS A 297 9.14 18.95 -1.20
C CYS A 297 10.15 17.86 -0.84
N ILE A 298 10.33 16.83 -1.68
CA ILE A 298 11.27 15.75 -1.36
C ILE A 298 12.74 16.15 -1.55
N ASN A 299 13.04 17.01 -2.53
CA ASN A 299 14.39 17.52 -2.73
C ASN A 299 14.82 18.42 -1.56
N GLU A 300 13.93 19.30 -1.10
CA GLU A 300 14.17 20.10 0.11
C GLU A 300 14.31 19.23 1.36
N CYS A 301 13.43 18.22 1.53
CA CYS A 301 13.49 17.27 2.64
C CYS A 301 14.86 16.56 2.70
N LEU A 302 15.34 16.05 1.56
CA LEU A 302 16.63 15.37 1.46
C LEU A 302 17.79 16.30 1.80
N GLN A 303 17.77 17.53 1.29
CA GLN A 303 18.81 18.51 1.59
C GLN A 303 18.89 18.76 3.10
N ILE A 304 17.74 19.00 3.75
CA ILE A 304 17.67 19.23 5.20
C ILE A 304 18.18 18.00 5.97
N CYS A 305 17.73 16.79 5.60
CA CYS A 305 18.14 15.55 6.27
C CYS A 305 19.66 15.33 6.17
N VAL A 306 20.25 15.50 4.99
CA VAL A 306 21.69 15.32 4.78
C VAL A 306 22.51 16.36 5.55
N GLU A 307 22.09 17.63 5.55
CA GLU A 307 22.79 18.71 6.26
C GLU A 307 22.73 18.58 7.78
N THR A 308 21.63 18.06 8.33
CA THR A 308 21.37 18.09 9.79
C THR A 308 21.64 16.78 10.50
N LEU A 309 21.28 15.66 9.86
CA LEU A 309 21.36 14.32 10.45
C LEU A 309 22.49 13.48 9.85
N GLY A 310 23.02 13.89 8.70
CA GLY A 310 24.03 13.15 7.94
C GLY A 310 23.42 12.11 7.00
N ARG A 311 24.28 11.53 6.15
CA ARG A 311 23.86 10.57 5.11
C ARG A 311 23.41 9.23 5.67
N ASP A 312 24.00 8.80 6.78
CA ASP A 312 23.77 7.45 7.33
C ASP A 312 22.54 7.39 8.27
N HIS A 313 21.80 8.48 8.42
CA HIS A 313 20.66 8.53 9.35
C HIS A 313 19.40 7.88 8.73
N PRO A 314 18.58 7.14 9.50
CA PRO A 314 17.39 6.45 8.98
C PRO A 314 16.35 7.41 8.38
N ALA A 315 16.24 8.64 8.88
CA ALA A 315 15.36 9.66 8.28
C ALA A 315 15.82 10.08 6.87
N THR A 316 17.14 10.10 6.61
CA THR A 316 17.69 10.33 5.28
C THR A 316 17.33 9.18 4.35
N ALA A 317 17.43 7.93 4.83
CA ALA A 317 16.99 6.75 4.09
C ALA A 317 15.48 6.76 3.79
N GLN A 318 14.66 7.26 4.71
CA GLN A 318 13.22 7.42 4.48
C GLN A 318 12.95 8.44 3.37
N ALA A 319 13.63 9.58 3.38
CA ALA A 319 13.48 10.59 2.34
C ALA A 319 13.99 10.10 0.97
N THR A 320 15.08 9.32 0.92
CA THR A 320 15.58 8.74 -0.35
C THR A 320 14.61 7.70 -0.89
N SER A 321 14.05 6.86 -0.02
CA SER A 321 12.97 5.91 -0.35
C SER A 321 11.73 6.60 -0.93
N SER A 322 11.27 7.67 -0.28
CA SER A 322 10.10 8.42 -0.76
C SER A 322 10.35 9.10 -2.12
N LYS A 323 11.58 9.61 -2.36
CA LYS A 323 12.00 10.09 -3.68
C LYS A 323 12.01 8.99 -4.73
N ALA A 324 12.55 7.81 -4.39
CA ALA A 324 12.54 6.65 -5.28
C ALA A 324 11.10 6.23 -5.65
N GLY A 325 10.18 6.27 -4.68
CA GLY A 325 8.75 6.04 -4.91
C GLY A 325 8.10 7.06 -5.86
N LEU A 326 8.51 8.33 -5.80
CA LEU A 326 8.05 9.36 -6.74
C LEU A 326 8.57 9.10 -8.17
N LEU A 327 9.85 8.75 -8.32
CA LEU A 327 10.42 8.40 -9.63
C LEU A 327 9.77 7.14 -10.22
N ALA A 328 9.46 6.15 -9.38
CA ALA A 328 8.72 4.96 -9.79
C ALA A 328 7.30 5.32 -10.28
N ALA A 329 6.61 6.26 -9.64
CA ALA A 329 5.32 6.77 -10.10
C ALA A 329 5.44 7.49 -11.46
N LYS A 330 6.54 8.21 -11.70
CA LYS A 330 6.90 8.81 -13.01
C LYS A 330 7.36 7.78 -14.07
N LYS A 331 7.33 6.47 -13.75
CA LYS A 331 7.81 5.35 -14.60
C LYS A 331 9.31 5.38 -14.91
N GLN A 332 10.09 6.13 -14.14
CA GLN A 332 11.56 6.16 -14.24
C GLN A 332 12.17 5.05 -13.38
N PHE A 333 11.91 3.80 -13.74
CA PHE A 333 12.21 2.64 -12.89
C PHE A 333 13.71 2.43 -12.64
N ARG A 334 14.58 2.74 -13.62
CA ARG A 334 16.04 2.58 -13.48
C ARG A 334 16.65 3.56 -12.48
N ASP A 335 16.19 4.82 -12.49
CA ASP A 335 16.66 5.82 -11.53
C ASP A 335 16.07 5.57 -10.14
N ALA A 336 14.81 5.14 -10.08
CA ALA A 336 14.18 4.69 -8.84
C ALA A 336 14.95 3.50 -8.21
N LEU A 337 15.37 2.53 -9.03
CA LEU A 337 16.12 1.36 -8.57
C LEU A 337 17.42 1.76 -7.85
N ARG A 338 18.21 2.69 -8.44
CA ARG A 338 19.44 3.18 -7.83
C ARG A 338 19.20 3.84 -6.47
N LEU A 339 18.14 4.67 -6.36
CA LEU A 339 17.79 5.32 -5.11
C LEU A 339 17.27 4.33 -4.06
N TYR A 340 16.52 3.30 -4.47
CA TYR A 340 16.11 2.24 -3.55
C TYR A 340 17.32 1.45 -3.04
N GLU A 341 18.27 1.11 -3.91
CA GLU A 341 19.53 0.47 -3.50
C GLU A 341 20.28 1.34 -2.49
N GLU A 342 20.44 2.65 -2.74
CA GLU A 342 21.01 3.60 -1.79
C GLU A 342 20.25 3.64 -0.45
N SER A 343 18.92 3.72 -0.49
CA SER A 343 18.13 3.72 0.75
C SER A 343 18.31 2.44 1.56
N THR A 344 18.39 1.28 0.89
CA THR A 344 18.57 -0.02 1.57
C THR A 344 19.94 -0.16 2.21
N THR A 345 21.00 0.37 1.59
CA THR A 345 22.33 0.36 2.19
C THR A 345 22.37 1.26 3.43
N ILE A 346 21.77 2.44 3.38
CA ILE A 346 21.66 3.34 4.53
C ILE A 346 20.88 2.66 5.66
N TYR A 347 19.70 2.08 5.38
CA TYR A 347 18.93 1.37 6.40
C TYR A 347 19.68 0.18 7.00
N ALA A 348 20.46 -0.55 6.20
CA ALA A 348 21.26 -1.67 6.68
C ALA A 348 22.37 -1.23 7.65
N VAL A 349 22.99 -0.07 7.41
CA VAL A 349 24.00 0.53 8.29
C VAL A 349 23.36 1.12 9.55
N ALA A 350 22.26 1.86 9.39
CA ALA A 350 21.63 2.62 10.46
C ALA A 350 20.90 1.76 11.51
N LEU A 351 20.12 0.78 11.04
CA LEU A 351 19.21 -0.01 11.89
C LEU A 351 19.67 -1.47 12.05
N GLY A 352 20.62 -1.92 11.22
CA GLY A 352 21.02 -3.32 11.13
C GLY A 352 20.13 -4.14 10.18
N LYS A 353 20.68 -5.26 9.71
CA LYS A 353 20.08 -6.11 8.66
C LYS A 353 18.85 -6.92 9.11
N ASP A 354 18.57 -6.96 10.41
CA ASP A 354 17.42 -7.67 10.99
C ASP A 354 16.27 -6.73 11.36
N ALA A 355 16.42 -5.42 11.10
CA ALA A 355 15.41 -4.44 11.46
C ALA A 355 14.12 -4.61 10.61
N PRO A 356 12.93 -4.52 11.22
CA PRO A 356 11.67 -4.66 10.48
C PRO A 356 11.48 -3.59 9.39
N LEU A 357 11.97 -2.36 9.64
CA LEU A 357 11.96 -1.26 8.66
C LEU A 357 12.86 -1.55 7.46
N PHE A 358 14.00 -2.22 7.67
CA PHE A 358 14.86 -2.67 6.58
C PHE A 358 14.14 -3.74 5.73
N GLY A 359 13.40 -4.66 6.36
CA GLY A 359 12.55 -5.62 5.65
C GLY A 359 11.49 -4.96 4.76
N GLN A 360 10.82 -3.91 5.24
CA GLN A 360 9.86 -3.14 4.43
C GLN A 360 10.53 -2.49 3.22
N GLU A 361 11.75 -1.97 3.39
CA GLU A 361 12.45 -1.33 2.29
C GLU A 361 12.90 -2.33 1.21
N LEU A 362 13.29 -3.55 1.62
CA LEU A 362 13.55 -4.64 0.68
C LEU A 362 12.29 -4.97 -0.15
N MET A 363 11.09 -4.88 0.43
CA MET A 363 9.85 -5.08 -0.35
C MET A 363 9.66 -4.01 -1.44
N LYS A 364 9.99 -2.75 -1.16
CA LYS A 364 9.91 -1.69 -2.18
C LYS A 364 10.98 -1.86 -3.26
N LEU A 365 12.20 -2.23 -2.86
CA LEU A 365 13.29 -2.55 -3.80
C LEU A 365 12.91 -3.73 -4.71
N GLY A 366 12.42 -4.83 -4.14
CA GLY A 366 11.99 -6.01 -4.91
C GLY A 366 10.89 -5.68 -5.92
N ARG A 367 9.94 -4.81 -5.55
CA ARG A 367 8.90 -4.32 -6.48
C ARG A 367 9.48 -3.51 -7.63
N CYS A 368 10.50 -2.68 -7.38
CA CYS A 368 11.16 -1.93 -8.44
C CYS A 368 12.02 -2.81 -9.33
N GLN A 369 12.68 -3.84 -8.78
CA GLN A 369 13.39 -4.86 -9.55
C GLN A 369 12.42 -5.61 -10.48
N GLU A 370 11.24 -5.99 -10.00
CA GLU A 370 10.18 -6.61 -10.81
C GLU A 370 9.75 -5.70 -11.97
N LEU A 371 9.54 -4.40 -11.71
CA LEU A 371 9.18 -3.42 -12.75
C LEU A 371 10.31 -3.21 -13.78
N CYS A 372 11.57 -3.39 -13.38
CA CYS A 372 12.74 -3.40 -14.26
C CYS A 372 12.95 -4.74 -14.98
N ASN A 373 12.04 -5.72 -14.85
CA ASN A 373 12.15 -7.07 -15.40
C ASN A 373 13.29 -7.93 -14.81
N ASP A 374 13.87 -7.55 -13.66
CA ASP A 374 14.88 -8.33 -12.95
C ASP A 374 14.23 -9.29 -11.94
N VAL A 375 13.61 -10.34 -12.48
CA VAL A 375 12.81 -11.32 -11.70
C VAL A 375 13.67 -12.09 -10.69
N VAL A 376 14.92 -12.41 -11.04
CA VAL A 376 15.80 -13.27 -10.22
C VAL A 376 16.25 -12.55 -8.95
N ASN A 377 16.65 -11.28 -9.08
CA ASN A 377 17.02 -10.49 -7.90
C ASN A 377 15.78 -10.09 -7.11
N ALA A 378 14.65 -9.78 -7.77
CA ALA A 378 13.38 -9.48 -7.09
C ALA A 378 12.95 -10.62 -6.15
N GLU A 379 13.03 -11.88 -6.61
CA GLU A 379 12.65 -13.05 -5.80
C GLU A 379 13.51 -13.17 -4.53
N LYS A 380 14.83 -13.09 -4.65
CA LYS A 380 15.74 -13.14 -3.50
C LYS A 380 15.47 -12.01 -2.51
N THR A 381 15.21 -10.81 -3.04
CA THR A 381 14.95 -9.61 -2.24
C THR A 381 13.63 -9.73 -1.48
N PHE A 382 12.57 -10.21 -2.15
CA PHE A 382 11.28 -10.47 -1.53
C PHE A 382 11.32 -11.59 -0.48
N GLN A 383 11.99 -12.71 -0.77
CA GLN A 383 12.15 -13.81 0.19
C GLN A 383 12.77 -13.29 1.49
N ARG A 384 13.87 -12.56 1.38
CA ARG A 384 14.55 -11.97 2.53
C ARG A 384 13.70 -10.92 3.25
N GLY A 385 12.99 -10.07 2.51
CA GLY A 385 12.07 -9.07 3.07
C GLY A 385 10.96 -9.69 3.90
N VAL A 386 10.29 -10.72 3.36
CA VAL A 386 9.21 -11.46 4.05
C VAL A 386 9.72 -12.14 5.31
N GLU A 387 10.91 -12.77 5.29
CA GLU A 387 11.50 -13.41 6.47
C GLU A 387 11.78 -12.41 7.60
N ILE A 388 12.36 -11.25 7.28
CA ILE A 388 12.68 -10.20 8.26
C ILE A 388 11.38 -9.61 8.84
N ILE A 389 10.40 -9.30 7.98
CA ILE A 389 9.10 -8.77 8.42
C ILE A 389 8.39 -9.76 9.32
N LYS A 390 8.37 -11.06 8.97
CA LYS A 390 7.75 -12.12 9.76
C LYS A 390 8.41 -12.27 11.14
N LYS A 391 9.74 -12.18 11.23
CA LYS A 391 10.47 -12.21 12.52
C LYS A 391 10.24 -10.95 13.35
N GLY A 392 10.18 -9.79 12.70
CA GLY A 392 10.10 -8.49 13.36
C GLY A 392 8.71 -8.11 13.87
N PHE A 393 7.70 -8.19 13.00
CA PHE A 393 6.32 -7.78 13.32
C PHE A 393 5.42 -8.96 13.74
N GLY A 394 5.86 -10.19 13.51
CA GLY A 394 5.07 -11.40 13.79
C GLY A 394 4.14 -11.81 12.63
N PRO A 395 3.48 -12.97 12.77
CA PRO A 395 2.71 -13.61 11.69
C PRO A 395 1.39 -12.91 11.34
N ASP A 396 0.80 -12.16 12.27
CA ASP A 396 -0.52 -11.52 12.08
C ASP A 396 -0.42 -10.01 11.75
N SER A 397 0.71 -9.59 11.18
CA SER A 397 0.97 -8.17 10.88
C SER A 397 0.47 -7.77 9.49
N LEU A 398 -0.11 -6.57 9.38
CA LEU A 398 -0.56 -6.00 8.11
C LEU A 398 0.60 -5.85 7.11
N GLN A 399 1.79 -5.52 7.62
CA GLN A 399 3.02 -5.40 6.83
C GLN A 399 3.41 -6.74 6.19
N LEU A 400 3.21 -7.87 6.89
CA LEU A 400 3.43 -9.19 6.31
C LEU A 400 2.39 -9.52 5.23
N ALA A 401 1.13 -9.14 5.43
CA ALA A 401 0.09 -9.33 4.42
C ALA A 401 0.40 -8.56 3.12
N GLU A 402 0.87 -7.31 3.23
CA GLU A 402 1.35 -6.53 2.08
C GLU A 402 2.55 -7.20 1.42
N ALA A 403 3.52 -7.65 2.21
CA ALA A 403 4.71 -8.29 1.68
C ALA A 403 4.38 -9.59 0.91
N ASN A 404 3.46 -10.40 1.47
CA ASN A 404 2.95 -11.60 0.83
C ASN A 404 2.17 -11.31 -0.47
N THR A 405 1.50 -10.16 -0.55
CA THR A 405 0.79 -9.75 -1.77
C THR A 405 1.78 -9.46 -2.91
N PHE A 406 2.86 -8.74 -2.62
CA PHE A 406 3.88 -8.44 -3.63
C PHE A 406 4.65 -9.70 -4.04
N TYR A 407 5.12 -10.48 -3.07
CA TYR A 407 5.88 -11.69 -3.38
C TYR A 407 5.01 -12.75 -4.08
N GLY A 408 3.75 -12.92 -3.66
CA GLY A 408 2.79 -13.82 -4.30
C GLY A 408 2.53 -13.45 -5.76
N SER A 409 2.45 -12.15 -6.08
CA SER A 409 2.29 -11.67 -7.47
C SER A 409 3.49 -12.02 -8.35
N LEU A 410 4.71 -11.86 -7.81
CA LEU A 410 5.93 -12.28 -8.52
C LEU A 410 5.95 -13.79 -8.76
N LEU A 411 5.56 -14.60 -7.77
CA LEU A 411 5.51 -16.05 -7.89
C LEU A 411 4.51 -16.51 -8.95
N VAL A 412 3.31 -15.93 -9.00
CA VAL A 412 2.34 -16.21 -10.07
C VAL A 412 2.90 -15.83 -11.43
N ARG A 413 3.60 -14.69 -11.55
CA ARG A 413 4.28 -14.30 -12.79
C ARG A 413 5.38 -15.27 -13.21
N LYS A 414 6.06 -15.89 -12.24
CA LYS A 414 7.05 -16.96 -12.46
C LYS A 414 6.41 -18.35 -12.71
N LEU A 415 5.09 -18.46 -12.56
CA LEU A 415 4.27 -19.69 -12.65
C LEU A 415 4.32 -20.62 -11.43
N ASP A 416 4.91 -20.17 -10.33
CA ASP A 416 4.83 -20.87 -9.04
C ASP A 416 3.45 -20.57 -8.38
N ILE A 417 2.37 -20.91 -9.09
CA ILE A 417 0.98 -20.50 -8.78
C ILE A 417 0.55 -21.01 -7.40
N ASP A 418 0.85 -22.26 -7.04
CA ASP A 418 0.42 -22.82 -5.75
C ASP A 418 1.04 -22.09 -4.56
N LYS A 419 2.33 -21.72 -4.66
CA LYS A 419 3.00 -20.91 -3.63
C LYS A 419 2.42 -19.51 -3.60
N GLY A 420 2.24 -18.87 -4.76
CA GLY A 420 1.66 -17.54 -4.87
C GLY A 420 0.25 -17.44 -4.26
N VAL A 421 -0.63 -18.40 -4.59
CA VAL A 421 -1.98 -18.51 -4.01
C VAL A 421 -1.92 -18.79 -2.51
N GLY A 422 -0.98 -19.62 -2.04
CA GLY A 422 -0.72 -19.81 -0.60
C GLY A 422 -0.42 -18.50 0.11
N MET A 423 0.45 -17.66 -0.45
CA MET A 423 0.78 -16.34 0.08
C MET A 423 -0.42 -15.39 0.10
N PHE A 424 -1.23 -15.37 -0.95
CA PHE A 424 -2.45 -14.56 -0.99
C PHE A 424 -3.47 -15.00 0.06
N ARG A 425 -3.64 -16.31 0.28
CA ARG A 425 -4.53 -16.84 1.33
C ARG A 425 -4.08 -16.42 2.72
N ASP A 426 -2.78 -16.41 2.98
CA ASP A 426 -2.23 -15.93 4.25
C ASP A 426 -2.46 -14.42 4.42
N ALA A 427 -2.28 -13.63 3.35
CA ALA A 427 -2.60 -12.19 3.38
C ALA A 427 -4.09 -11.91 3.64
N ILE A 428 -5.00 -12.67 3.01
CA ILE A 428 -6.45 -12.57 3.24
C ILE A 428 -6.80 -12.91 4.68
N ARG A 429 -6.18 -13.95 5.27
CA ARG A 429 -6.44 -14.35 6.66
C ARG A 429 -6.14 -13.22 7.64
N VAL A 430 -5.00 -12.55 7.48
CA VAL A 430 -4.58 -11.44 8.34
C VAL A 430 -5.47 -10.21 8.12
N ARG A 431 -5.77 -9.85 6.88
CA ARG A 431 -6.62 -8.67 6.62
C ARG A 431 -8.04 -8.87 7.12
N LYS A 432 -8.63 -10.05 6.91
CA LYS A 432 -9.99 -10.39 7.34
C LYS A 432 -10.14 -10.46 8.86
N SER A 433 -9.07 -10.77 9.61
CA SER A 433 -9.12 -10.74 11.09
C SER A 433 -9.10 -9.32 11.65
N LEU A 434 -8.47 -8.37 10.93
CA LEU A 434 -8.41 -6.95 11.29
C LEU A 434 -9.70 -6.21 10.90
N ASP A 435 -10.07 -6.29 9.63
CA ASP A 435 -11.29 -5.66 9.09
C ASP A 435 -11.92 -6.56 8.03
N LYS A 436 -13.22 -6.82 8.18
CA LYS A 436 -13.97 -7.65 7.23
C LYS A 436 -14.21 -6.94 5.90
N ASN A 437 -14.20 -5.60 5.90
CA ASN A 437 -14.50 -4.77 4.74
C ASN A 437 -13.25 -4.04 4.23
N ASP A 438 -12.06 -4.60 4.44
CA ASP A 438 -10.81 -4.02 3.94
C ASP A 438 -10.84 -3.96 2.38
N PRO A 439 -10.67 -2.77 1.77
CA PRO A 439 -10.59 -2.60 0.32
C PRO A 439 -9.61 -3.55 -0.38
N GLN A 440 -8.51 -3.88 0.28
CA GLN A 440 -7.46 -4.71 -0.29
C GLN A 440 -7.89 -6.18 -0.45
N LEU A 441 -8.93 -6.63 0.25
CA LEU A 441 -9.47 -7.99 0.10
C LEU A 441 -9.99 -8.23 -1.32
N ALA A 442 -10.65 -7.24 -1.92
CA ALA A 442 -11.16 -7.34 -3.29
C ALA A 442 -10.03 -7.59 -4.30
N TYR A 443 -8.91 -6.86 -4.16
CA TYR A 443 -7.72 -7.05 -4.97
C TYR A 443 -7.06 -8.42 -4.76
N LEU A 444 -7.01 -8.91 -3.52
CA LEU A 444 -6.47 -10.24 -3.22
C LEU A 444 -7.33 -11.37 -3.82
N TYR A 445 -8.65 -11.23 -3.77
CA TYR A 445 -9.56 -12.19 -4.42
C TYR A 445 -9.38 -12.17 -5.94
N GLN A 446 -9.25 -10.99 -6.56
CA GLN A 446 -8.92 -10.88 -7.98
C GLN A 446 -7.61 -11.61 -8.29
N LYS A 447 -6.53 -11.38 -7.55
CA LYS A 447 -5.24 -12.04 -7.81
C LYS A 447 -5.27 -13.56 -7.70
N ILE A 448 -6.06 -14.12 -6.79
CA ILE A 448 -6.28 -15.56 -6.72
C ILE A 448 -7.13 -16.03 -7.91
N GLY A 449 -8.18 -15.29 -8.27
CA GLY A 449 -9.01 -15.53 -9.44
C GLY A 449 -8.20 -15.60 -10.74
N ASP A 450 -7.38 -14.58 -10.99
CA ASP A 450 -6.48 -14.49 -12.15
C ASP A 450 -5.52 -15.69 -12.19
N ALA A 451 -4.92 -16.03 -11.05
CA ALA A 451 -3.97 -17.12 -10.94
C ALA A 451 -4.61 -18.49 -11.28
N TYR A 452 -5.86 -18.71 -10.84
CA TYR A 452 -6.62 -19.91 -11.21
C TYR A 452 -7.14 -19.87 -12.66
N ALA A 453 -7.49 -18.69 -13.17
CA ALA A 453 -7.90 -18.50 -14.56
C ALA A 453 -6.77 -18.87 -15.54
N MET A 454 -5.51 -18.55 -15.20
CA MET A 454 -4.34 -18.99 -15.97
C MET A 454 -4.24 -20.52 -16.09
N ARG A 455 -4.69 -21.27 -15.09
CA ARG A 455 -4.76 -22.74 -15.11
C ARG A 455 -6.08 -23.29 -15.67
N ARG A 456 -7.03 -22.43 -16.02
CA ARG A 456 -8.41 -22.80 -16.42
C ARG A 456 -9.09 -23.68 -15.36
N GLU A 457 -8.87 -23.36 -14.08
CA GLU A 457 -9.55 -24.06 -12.99
C GLU A 457 -10.91 -23.43 -12.68
N PRO A 458 -11.94 -24.23 -12.34
CA PRO A 458 -13.28 -23.73 -12.03
C PRO A 458 -13.32 -22.86 -10.75
N HIS A 459 -12.33 -23.01 -9.86
CA HIS A 459 -12.19 -22.17 -8.67
C HIS A 459 -12.05 -20.68 -9.01
N ALA A 460 -11.57 -20.33 -10.21
CA ALA A 460 -11.42 -18.96 -10.66
C ALA A 460 -12.75 -18.18 -10.64
N GLU A 461 -13.85 -18.79 -11.10
CA GLU A 461 -15.19 -18.18 -11.11
C GLU A 461 -15.59 -17.74 -9.70
N ALA A 462 -15.42 -18.62 -8.71
CA ALA A 462 -15.80 -18.33 -7.32
C ALA A 462 -15.00 -17.16 -6.73
N TYR A 463 -13.69 -17.10 -6.97
CA TYR A 463 -12.84 -16.02 -6.45
C TYR A 463 -13.07 -14.69 -7.17
N LEU A 464 -13.29 -14.69 -8.48
CA LEU A 464 -13.62 -13.48 -9.24
C LEU A 464 -14.99 -12.92 -8.85
N LEU A 465 -15.99 -13.77 -8.61
CA LEU A 465 -17.29 -13.34 -8.08
C LEU A 465 -17.17 -12.74 -6.67
N LEU A 466 -16.38 -13.36 -5.78
CA LEU A 466 -16.08 -12.79 -4.46
C LEU A 466 -15.39 -11.43 -4.55
N ALA A 467 -14.50 -11.23 -5.53
CA ALA A 467 -13.87 -9.94 -5.79
C ALA A 467 -14.90 -8.89 -6.22
N VAL A 468 -15.81 -9.21 -7.15
CA VAL A 468 -16.89 -8.31 -7.58
C VAL A 468 -17.77 -7.92 -6.39
N ASP A 469 -18.18 -8.87 -5.55
CA ASP A 469 -19.00 -8.59 -4.37
C ASP A 469 -18.27 -7.70 -3.37
N ALA A 470 -16.98 -7.93 -3.13
CA ALA A 470 -16.16 -7.09 -2.27
C ALA A 470 -16.03 -5.66 -2.84
N PHE A 471 -15.78 -5.51 -4.15
CA PHE A 471 -15.77 -4.20 -4.78
C PHE A 471 -17.13 -3.49 -4.73
N LYS A 472 -18.25 -4.20 -4.87
CA LYS A 472 -19.60 -3.63 -4.73
C LYS A 472 -19.87 -3.12 -3.31
N GLN A 473 -19.46 -3.88 -2.30
CA GLN A 473 -19.59 -3.45 -0.90
C GLN A 473 -18.74 -2.21 -0.64
N ASN A 474 -17.48 -2.21 -1.08
CA ASN A 474 -16.58 -1.09 -0.87
C ASN A 474 -16.93 0.14 -1.73
N ALA A 475 -17.62 -0.06 -2.86
CA ALA A 475 -18.12 1.02 -3.70
C ALA A 475 -19.21 1.88 -3.02
N THR A 476 -19.81 1.39 -1.92
CA THR A 476 -20.69 2.23 -1.07
C THR A 476 -19.90 3.28 -0.31
N ILE A 477 -18.61 3.03 -0.07
CA ILE A 477 -17.69 3.90 0.65
C ILE A 477 -16.91 4.79 -0.33
N GLU A 478 -16.41 4.19 -1.42
CA GLU A 478 -15.57 4.87 -2.40
C GLU A 478 -16.08 4.60 -3.82
N PRO A 479 -16.72 5.59 -4.49
CA PRO A 479 -17.26 5.41 -5.83
C PRO A 479 -16.22 4.97 -6.85
N LEU A 480 -14.95 5.38 -6.68
CA LEU A 480 -13.85 5.00 -7.57
C LEU A 480 -13.62 3.48 -7.60
N GLN A 481 -13.99 2.74 -6.57
CA GLN A 481 -13.85 1.28 -6.59
C GLN A 481 -14.72 0.59 -7.63
N ARG A 482 -15.77 1.26 -8.11
CA ARG A 482 -16.56 0.78 -9.25
C ARG A 482 -15.72 0.69 -10.52
N THR A 483 -14.70 1.53 -10.71
CA THR A 483 -13.85 1.43 -11.90
C THR A 483 -12.94 0.20 -11.82
N TYR A 484 -12.36 -0.10 -10.66
CA TYR A 484 -11.56 -1.32 -10.46
C TYR A 484 -12.40 -2.60 -10.61
N MET A 485 -13.67 -2.57 -10.21
CA MET A 485 -14.61 -3.67 -10.44
C MET A 485 -14.76 -4.00 -11.94
N THR A 486 -14.67 -3.01 -12.84
CA THR A 486 -14.85 -3.24 -14.28
C THR A 486 -13.74 -4.10 -14.88
N ASP A 487 -12.53 -4.04 -14.33
CA ASP A 487 -11.42 -4.88 -14.77
C ASP A 487 -11.66 -6.35 -14.35
N VAL A 488 -12.14 -6.58 -13.12
CA VAL A 488 -12.54 -7.93 -12.66
C VAL A 488 -13.68 -8.51 -13.49
N LEU A 489 -14.66 -7.68 -13.86
CA LEU A 489 -15.77 -8.10 -14.73
C LEU A 489 -15.28 -8.48 -16.13
N ASP A 490 -14.29 -7.76 -16.66
CA ASP A 490 -13.66 -8.14 -17.92
C ASP A 490 -12.88 -9.45 -17.81
N ASP A 491 -12.08 -9.63 -16.75
CA ASP A 491 -11.34 -10.88 -16.48
C ASP A 491 -12.31 -12.08 -16.37
N LEU A 492 -13.44 -11.89 -15.66
CA LEU A 492 -14.49 -12.89 -15.53
C LEU A 492 -15.20 -13.14 -16.88
N GLY A 493 -15.45 -12.10 -17.67
CA GLY A 493 -16.03 -12.22 -19.00
C GLY A 493 -15.13 -13.01 -19.96
N LEU A 494 -13.83 -12.74 -19.96
CA LEU A 494 -12.83 -13.48 -20.72
C LEU A 494 -12.73 -14.95 -20.26
N PHE A 495 -12.78 -15.19 -18.94
CA PHE A 495 -12.86 -16.55 -18.39
C PHE A 495 -14.10 -17.30 -18.91
N TYR A 496 -15.28 -16.67 -18.93
CA TYR A 496 -16.47 -17.30 -19.49
C TYR A 496 -16.39 -17.56 -20.99
N LEU A 497 -15.71 -16.70 -21.76
CA LEU A 497 -15.45 -16.95 -23.19
C LEU A 497 -14.61 -18.21 -23.39
N ASP A 498 -13.58 -18.41 -22.56
CA ASP A 498 -12.72 -19.60 -22.63
C ASP A 498 -13.49 -20.92 -22.41
N PHE A 499 -14.57 -20.87 -21.62
CA PHE A 499 -15.49 -21.99 -21.39
C PHE A 499 -16.75 -21.96 -22.27
N GLN A 500 -16.81 -21.07 -23.27
CA GLN A 500 -17.94 -20.91 -24.20
C GLN A 500 -19.27 -20.55 -23.54
N HIS A 501 -19.25 -19.95 -22.35
CA HIS A 501 -20.43 -19.44 -21.64
C HIS A 501 -20.78 -18.03 -22.12
N TYR A 502 -21.18 -17.90 -23.38
CA TYR A 502 -21.33 -16.61 -24.03
C TYR A 502 -22.36 -15.68 -23.39
N GLU A 503 -23.46 -16.20 -22.84
CA GLU A 503 -24.50 -15.38 -22.19
C GLU A 503 -24.01 -14.75 -20.89
N LYS A 504 -23.23 -15.50 -20.10
CA LYS A 504 -22.61 -14.99 -18.87
C LYS A 504 -21.56 -13.93 -19.21
N ALA A 505 -20.71 -14.20 -20.21
CA ALA A 505 -19.70 -13.25 -20.69
C ALA A 505 -20.32 -11.92 -21.13
N GLU A 506 -21.40 -11.98 -21.90
CA GLU A 506 -22.11 -10.78 -22.35
C GLU A 506 -22.66 -9.94 -21.19
N LYS A 507 -23.21 -10.58 -20.14
CA LYS A 507 -23.68 -9.87 -18.94
C LYS A 507 -22.54 -9.14 -18.23
N CYS A 508 -21.40 -9.80 -18.06
CA CYS A 508 -20.22 -9.20 -17.43
C CYS A 508 -19.71 -7.99 -18.22
N PHE A 509 -19.54 -8.13 -19.54
CA PHE A 509 -19.06 -7.02 -20.38
C PHE A 509 -20.07 -5.86 -20.44
N LYS A 510 -21.38 -6.14 -20.41
CA LYS A 510 -22.42 -5.10 -20.33
C LYS A 510 -22.34 -4.33 -19.01
N GLU A 511 -22.28 -5.04 -17.89
CA GLU A 511 -22.14 -4.41 -16.56
C GLU A 511 -20.86 -3.57 -16.46
N ALA A 512 -19.74 -4.06 -17.01
CA ALA A 512 -18.48 -3.30 -17.07
C ALA A 512 -18.59 -2.04 -17.94
N LEU A 513 -19.22 -2.13 -19.11
CA LEU A 513 -19.42 -1.00 -20.02
C LEU A 513 -20.31 0.08 -19.40
N ASP A 514 -21.46 -0.31 -18.83
CA ASP A 514 -22.41 0.61 -18.20
C ASP A 514 -21.75 1.32 -17.01
N THR A 515 -20.96 0.60 -16.23
CA THR A 515 -20.19 1.18 -15.11
C THR A 515 -19.12 2.17 -15.61
N ARG A 516 -18.43 1.88 -16.71
CA ARG A 516 -17.44 2.81 -17.30
C ARG A 516 -18.10 4.07 -17.84
N ILE A 517 -19.22 3.95 -18.55
CA ILE A 517 -19.95 5.09 -19.10
C ILE A 517 -20.46 6.00 -17.97
N THR A 518 -21.07 5.42 -16.93
CA THR A 518 -21.62 6.18 -15.81
C THR A 518 -20.55 6.91 -14.99
N MET A 519 -19.37 6.31 -14.81
CA MET A 519 -18.31 6.88 -13.97
C MET A 519 -17.34 7.81 -14.71
N LEU A 520 -16.99 7.49 -15.96
CA LEU A 520 -15.92 8.15 -16.71
C LEU A 520 -16.42 9.00 -17.89
N GLY A 521 -17.69 8.83 -18.26
CA GLY A 521 -18.30 9.47 -19.43
C GLY A 521 -17.98 8.74 -20.75
N GLU A 522 -18.81 8.97 -21.76
CA GLU A 522 -18.85 8.20 -23.02
C GLU A 522 -17.57 8.25 -23.87
N ASN A 523 -16.72 9.26 -23.69
CA ASN A 523 -15.52 9.48 -24.50
C ASN A 523 -14.23 8.94 -23.85
N HIS A 524 -14.32 8.25 -22.71
CA HIS A 524 -13.13 7.80 -21.99
C HIS A 524 -12.44 6.62 -22.70
N ALA A 525 -11.10 6.61 -22.72
CA ALA A 525 -10.30 5.62 -23.43
C ALA A 525 -10.55 4.16 -23.00
N THR A 526 -10.98 3.93 -21.75
CA THR A 526 -11.28 2.58 -21.22
C THR A 526 -12.54 1.97 -21.82
N ILE A 527 -13.45 2.78 -22.40
CA ILE A 527 -14.62 2.27 -23.12
C ILE A 527 -14.20 1.51 -24.38
N ALA A 528 -13.10 1.90 -25.01
CA ALA A 528 -12.53 1.18 -26.15
C ALA A 528 -12.15 -0.27 -25.79
N TYR A 529 -11.74 -0.52 -24.54
CA TYR A 529 -11.42 -1.86 -24.04
C TYR A 529 -12.67 -2.74 -23.89
N SER A 530 -13.78 -2.18 -23.39
CA SER A 530 -15.07 -2.88 -23.39
C SER A 530 -15.49 -3.26 -24.81
N TYR A 531 -15.39 -2.35 -25.77
CA TYR A 531 -15.73 -2.64 -27.17
C TYR A 531 -14.82 -3.72 -27.79
N SER A 532 -13.54 -3.76 -27.42
CA SER A 532 -12.65 -4.85 -27.87
C SER A 532 -13.08 -6.22 -27.31
N ASN A 533 -13.52 -6.27 -26.05
CA ASN A 533 -14.03 -7.51 -25.45
C ASN A 533 -15.34 -7.96 -26.09
N PHE A 534 -16.25 -7.03 -26.42
CA PHE A 534 -17.44 -7.33 -27.22
C PHE A 534 -17.11 -7.83 -28.62
N ALA A 535 -16.13 -7.24 -29.30
CA ALA A 535 -15.69 -7.73 -30.60
C ALA A 535 -15.20 -9.18 -30.53
N LEU A 536 -14.43 -9.53 -29.49
CA LEU A 536 -13.99 -10.91 -29.25
C LEU A 536 -15.16 -11.86 -28.96
N LEU A 537 -16.14 -11.45 -28.14
CA LEU A 537 -17.36 -12.21 -27.88
C LEU A 537 -18.13 -12.49 -29.18
N HIS A 538 -18.35 -11.47 -30.02
CA HIS A 538 -19.06 -11.63 -31.29
C HIS A 538 -18.29 -12.50 -32.28
N LEU A 539 -16.96 -12.40 -32.31
CA LEU A 539 -16.11 -13.27 -33.11
C LEU A 539 -16.29 -14.75 -32.73
N GLN A 540 -16.28 -15.08 -31.43
CA GLN A 540 -16.48 -16.46 -30.97
C GLN A 540 -17.91 -16.96 -31.20
N ARG A 541 -18.91 -16.07 -31.17
CA ARG A 541 -20.30 -16.38 -31.57
C ARG A 541 -20.51 -16.50 -33.08
N GLN A 542 -19.49 -16.24 -33.90
CA GLN A 542 -19.56 -16.20 -35.37
C GLN A 542 -20.46 -15.09 -35.93
N ASP A 543 -20.72 -14.04 -35.13
CA ASP A 543 -21.44 -12.85 -35.57
C ASP A 543 -20.46 -11.80 -36.11
N TYR A 544 -20.05 -12.02 -37.36
CA TYR A 544 -18.97 -11.24 -37.97
C TYR A 544 -19.35 -9.77 -38.23
N ALA A 545 -20.62 -9.48 -38.49
CA ALA A 545 -21.10 -8.13 -38.77
C ALA A 545 -21.03 -7.24 -37.52
N ASN A 546 -21.45 -7.76 -36.36
CA ASN A 546 -21.35 -7.02 -35.11
C ASN A 546 -19.90 -6.98 -34.59
N CYS A 547 -19.10 -8.02 -34.82
CA CYS A 547 -17.66 -7.98 -34.54
C CYS A 547 -16.96 -6.81 -35.25
N GLU A 548 -17.22 -6.61 -36.55
CA GLU A 548 -16.62 -5.50 -37.31
C GLU A 548 -17.05 -4.14 -36.78
N LYS A 549 -18.34 -3.96 -36.47
CA LYS A 549 -18.88 -2.72 -35.89
C LYS A 549 -18.21 -2.38 -34.55
N MET A 550 -18.16 -3.35 -33.63
CA MET A 550 -17.59 -3.13 -32.30
C MET A 550 -16.08 -2.86 -32.36
N ALA A 551 -15.35 -3.59 -33.20
CA ALA A 551 -13.92 -3.37 -33.37
C ALA A 551 -13.59 -2.03 -34.05
N ALA A 552 -14.39 -1.62 -35.05
CA ALA A 552 -14.25 -0.30 -35.67
C ALA A 552 -14.52 0.83 -34.66
N ALA A 553 -15.55 0.69 -33.82
CA ALA A 553 -15.83 1.63 -32.73
C ALA A 553 -14.67 1.71 -31.73
N ALA A 554 -14.08 0.58 -31.35
CA ALA A 554 -12.90 0.56 -30.47
C ALA A 554 -11.70 1.30 -31.10
N LEU A 555 -11.41 1.07 -32.39
CA LEU A 555 -10.31 1.74 -33.10
C LEU A 555 -10.54 3.24 -33.24
N ASP A 556 -11.75 3.69 -33.54
CA ASP A 556 -12.10 5.12 -33.62
C ASP A 556 -11.89 5.82 -32.26
N MET A 557 -12.29 5.17 -31.16
CA MET A 557 -12.02 5.68 -29.81
C MET A 557 -10.53 5.73 -29.49
N TYR A 558 -9.78 4.69 -29.87
CA TYR A 558 -8.33 4.69 -29.71
C TYR A 558 -7.62 5.73 -30.59
N ALA A 559 -8.19 6.13 -31.73
CA ALA A 559 -7.65 7.18 -32.59
C ALA A 559 -7.91 8.60 -32.03
N LYS A 560 -9.05 8.82 -31.39
CA LYS A 560 -9.43 10.11 -30.80
C LYS A 560 -8.69 10.47 -29.51
N THR A 561 -8.14 9.48 -28.82
CA THR A 561 -7.50 9.67 -27.51
C THR A 561 -6.00 9.95 -27.64
N ALA A 562 -5.54 11.15 -27.24
CA ALA A 562 -4.14 11.59 -27.35
C ALA A 562 -3.12 10.74 -26.56
N ARG A 563 -3.58 9.89 -25.63
CA ARG A 563 -2.81 8.84 -24.95
C ARG A 563 -3.21 7.44 -25.44
N SER A 564 -3.31 7.24 -26.76
CA SER A 564 -3.76 5.99 -27.34
C SER A 564 -2.89 4.82 -26.87
N ASN A 565 -3.50 3.80 -26.26
CA ASN A 565 -2.80 2.57 -25.92
C ASN A 565 -2.58 1.76 -27.21
N VAL A 566 -1.53 2.09 -27.95
CA VAL A 566 -1.22 1.46 -29.26
C VAL A 566 -1.14 -0.06 -29.14
N LEU A 567 -0.74 -0.61 -27.99
CA LEU A 567 -0.71 -2.07 -27.79
C LEU A 567 -2.12 -2.69 -27.82
N ALA A 568 -3.10 -2.07 -27.16
CA ALA A 568 -4.48 -2.55 -27.18
C ALA A 568 -5.10 -2.44 -28.59
N GLN A 569 -4.66 -1.48 -29.41
CA GLN A 569 -5.05 -1.42 -30.82
C GLN A 569 -4.58 -2.66 -31.60
N ALA A 570 -3.39 -3.20 -31.29
CA ALA A 570 -2.90 -4.41 -31.95
C ALA A 570 -3.80 -5.63 -31.69
N ASP A 571 -4.36 -5.75 -30.49
CA ASP A 571 -5.28 -6.84 -30.16
C ASP A 571 -6.61 -6.70 -30.93
N VAL A 572 -7.12 -5.47 -31.07
CA VAL A 572 -8.31 -5.20 -31.91
C VAL A 572 -8.05 -5.52 -33.38
N TYR A 573 -6.88 -5.13 -33.92
CA TYR A 573 -6.49 -5.50 -35.28
C TYR A 573 -6.37 -7.02 -35.46
N MET A 574 -5.92 -7.75 -34.44
CA MET A 574 -5.90 -9.21 -34.46
C MET A 574 -7.31 -9.82 -34.51
N THR A 575 -8.24 -9.32 -33.70
CA THR A 575 -9.64 -9.75 -33.72
C THR A 575 -10.31 -9.46 -35.07
N LEU A 576 -10.07 -8.28 -35.65
CA LEU A 576 -10.55 -7.93 -37.00
C LEU A 576 -9.94 -8.81 -38.08
N GLY A 577 -8.63 -9.06 -38.03
CA GLY A 577 -7.96 -9.96 -38.98
C GLY A 577 -8.55 -11.37 -38.95
N GLN A 578 -8.83 -11.90 -37.74
CA GLN A 578 -9.52 -13.18 -37.58
C GLN A 578 -10.96 -13.13 -38.12
N CYS A 579 -11.70 -12.05 -37.88
CA CYS A 579 -13.05 -11.85 -38.42
C CYS A 579 -13.04 -11.90 -39.95
N TYR A 580 -12.18 -11.12 -40.61
CA TYR A 580 -12.06 -11.12 -42.07
C TYR A 580 -11.56 -12.45 -42.64
N HIS A 581 -10.69 -13.15 -41.92
CA HIS A 581 -10.24 -14.47 -42.32
C HIS A 581 -11.41 -15.47 -42.37
N GLN A 582 -12.29 -15.46 -41.36
CA GLN A 582 -13.50 -16.30 -41.36
C GLN A 582 -14.51 -15.91 -42.45
N GLN A 583 -14.59 -14.61 -42.78
CA GLN A 583 -15.39 -14.11 -43.91
C GLN A 583 -14.76 -14.35 -45.30
N SER A 584 -13.63 -15.06 -45.40
CA SER A 584 -12.87 -15.28 -46.65
C SER A 584 -12.32 -14.01 -47.32
N GLN A 585 -12.25 -12.88 -46.60
CA GLN A 585 -11.65 -11.62 -47.08
C GLN A 585 -10.15 -11.59 -46.75
N PHE A 586 -9.38 -12.47 -47.39
CA PHE A 586 -7.97 -12.71 -47.03
C PHE A 586 -7.03 -11.51 -47.20
N SER A 587 -7.27 -10.63 -48.18
CA SER A 587 -6.46 -9.42 -48.40
C SER A 587 -6.58 -8.45 -47.22
N LYS A 588 -7.81 -8.17 -46.77
CA LYS A 588 -8.07 -7.34 -45.58
C LYS A 588 -7.56 -8.01 -44.30
N ALA A 589 -7.68 -9.33 -44.20
CA ALA A 589 -7.16 -10.08 -43.05
C ALA A 589 -5.64 -9.91 -42.90
N LEU A 590 -4.89 -10.04 -44.00
CA LEU A 590 -3.44 -9.80 -44.02
C LEU A 590 -3.10 -8.36 -43.62
N GLU A 591 -3.80 -7.37 -44.19
CA GLU A 591 -3.56 -5.96 -43.86
C GLU A 591 -3.70 -5.67 -42.36
N MET A 592 -4.76 -6.20 -41.73
CA MET A 592 -5.00 -6.01 -40.30
C MET A 592 -3.98 -6.75 -39.43
N HIS A 593 -3.63 -8.00 -39.79
CA HIS A 593 -2.61 -8.74 -39.05
C HIS A 593 -1.20 -8.13 -39.19
N GLU A 594 -0.85 -7.58 -40.36
CA GLU A 594 0.41 -6.87 -40.57
C GLU A 594 0.47 -5.56 -39.78
N LYS A 595 -0.64 -4.81 -39.70
CA LYS A 595 -0.76 -3.65 -38.81
C LYS A 595 -0.53 -4.04 -37.35
N ALA A 596 -1.15 -5.12 -36.88
CA ALA A 596 -0.92 -5.63 -35.52
C ALA A 596 0.55 -6.02 -35.29
N LEU A 597 1.17 -6.73 -36.23
CA LEU A 597 2.57 -7.14 -36.15
C LEU A 597 3.52 -5.93 -36.09
N ASN A 598 3.29 -4.91 -36.92
CA ASN A 598 4.12 -3.70 -36.95
C ASN A 598 4.03 -2.93 -35.63
N VAL A 599 2.84 -2.83 -35.04
CA VAL A 599 2.65 -2.21 -33.72
C VAL A 599 3.40 -3.00 -32.64
N ARG A 600 3.25 -4.32 -32.61
CA ARG A 600 3.92 -5.18 -31.61
C ARG A 600 5.46 -5.13 -31.74
N ARG A 601 6.00 -5.06 -32.96
CA ARG A 601 7.46 -4.96 -33.22
C ARG A 601 8.06 -3.59 -32.88
N THR A 602 7.36 -2.49 -33.18
CA THR A 602 7.91 -1.13 -33.03
C THR A 602 7.98 -0.66 -31.57
N ARG A 603 7.10 -1.16 -30.70
CA ARG A 603 6.98 -0.65 -29.32
C ARG A 603 7.73 -1.46 -28.26
N GLY A 604 8.41 -2.54 -28.63
CA GLY A 604 9.45 -3.21 -27.82
C GLY A 604 9.05 -3.87 -26.49
N ASP A 605 7.84 -3.62 -25.97
CA ASP A 605 7.40 -4.09 -24.65
C ASP A 605 6.50 -5.34 -24.70
N THR A 606 6.13 -5.84 -25.88
CA THR A 606 5.35 -7.09 -25.95
C THR A 606 6.27 -8.28 -25.76
N THR A 607 5.85 -9.22 -24.91
CA THR A 607 6.41 -10.56 -24.87
C THR A 607 6.57 -11.10 -26.29
N GLU A 608 7.71 -11.71 -26.61
CA GLU A 608 7.94 -12.27 -27.96
C GLU A 608 6.82 -13.27 -28.37
N THR A 609 6.02 -13.73 -27.40
CA THR A 609 4.80 -14.54 -27.60
C THR A 609 3.70 -13.83 -28.40
N ALA A 610 3.39 -12.56 -28.13
CA ALA A 610 2.35 -11.84 -28.87
C ALA A 610 2.77 -11.57 -30.33
N VAL A 611 4.06 -11.33 -30.56
CA VAL A 611 4.62 -11.24 -31.92
C VAL A 611 4.48 -12.58 -32.64
N ALA A 612 4.78 -13.69 -31.94
CA ALA A 612 4.61 -15.02 -32.50
C ALA A 612 3.15 -15.37 -32.81
N GLU A 613 2.19 -14.95 -31.99
CA GLU A 613 0.76 -15.09 -32.30
C GLU A 613 0.36 -14.37 -33.58
N SER A 614 0.81 -13.12 -33.78
CA SER A 614 0.55 -12.39 -35.02
C SER A 614 1.14 -13.10 -36.22
N LEU A 615 2.40 -13.55 -36.13
CA LEU A 615 3.06 -14.32 -37.19
C LEU A 615 2.31 -15.62 -37.49
N ASN A 616 1.81 -16.31 -36.47
CA ASN A 616 1.04 -17.54 -36.62
C ASN A 616 -0.29 -17.28 -37.36
N GLN A 617 -1.01 -16.20 -37.03
CA GLN A 617 -2.26 -15.87 -37.74
C GLN A 617 -2.00 -15.46 -39.19
N ILE A 618 -0.93 -14.71 -39.47
CA ILE A 618 -0.51 -14.38 -40.84
C ILE A 618 -0.19 -15.66 -41.62
N ALA A 619 0.52 -16.60 -41.02
CA ALA A 619 0.82 -17.88 -41.64
C ALA A 619 -0.46 -18.67 -42.00
N ARG A 620 -1.46 -18.70 -41.12
CA ARG A 620 -2.75 -19.35 -41.40
C ARG A 620 -3.45 -18.75 -42.62
N VAL A 621 -3.41 -17.43 -42.78
CA VAL A 621 -3.99 -16.77 -43.97
C VAL A 621 -3.18 -17.10 -45.23
N TYR A 622 -1.86 -17.20 -45.16
CA TYR A 622 -1.06 -17.64 -46.31
C TYR A 622 -1.29 -19.11 -46.69
N ILE A 623 -1.54 -19.99 -45.72
CA ILE A 623 -1.91 -21.39 -45.96
C ILE A 623 -3.23 -21.48 -46.71
N THR A 624 -4.25 -20.71 -46.30
CA THR A 624 -5.55 -20.68 -47.01
C THR A 624 -5.43 -20.11 -48.42
N LEU A 625 -4.52 -19.16 -48.64
CA LEU A 625 -4.16 -18.64 -49.97
C LEU A 625 -3.22 -19.55 -50.79
N LYS A 626 -2.84 -20.73 -50.27
CA LYS A 626 -1.89 -21.66 -50.91
C LYS A 626 -0.53 -21.05 -51.25
N ARG A 627 -0.04 -20.09 -50.44
CA ARG A 627 1.30 -19.49 -50.56
C ARG A 627 2.22 -20.06 -49.48
N TYR A 628 2.67 -21.28 -49.69
CA TYR A 628 3.34 -22.08 -48.66
C TYR A 628 4.73 -21.55 -48.30
N SER A 629 5.45 -20.96 -49.27
CA SER A 629 6.79 -20.38 -49.05
C SER A 629 6.77 -19.27 -47.98
N LYS A 630 5.78 -18.39 -48.04
CA LYS A 630 5.59 -17.28 -47.10
C LYS A 630 5.07 -17.76 -45.75
N ALA A 631 4.10 -18.66 -45.75
CA ALA A 631 3.58 -19.28 -44.53
C ALA A 631 4.70 -19.93 -43.71
N TYR A 632 5.54 -20.75 -44.35
CA TYR A 632 6.65 -21.45 -43.71
C TYR A 632 7.64 -20.49 -43.04
N ARG A 633 7.96 -19.35 -43.67
CA ARG A 633 8.85 -18.33 -43.08
C ARG A 633 8.27 -17.75 -41.79
N HIS A 634 7.00 -17.37 -41.79
CA HIS A 634 6.34 -16.80 -40.61
C HIS A 634 6.18 -17.83 -39.49
N VAL A 635 5.85 -19.08 -39.80
CA VAL A 635 5.79 -20.19 -38.82
C VAL A 635 7.17 -20.44 -38.21
N LYS A 636 8.23 -20.49 -39.02
CA LYS A 636 9.60 -20.70 -38.53
C LYS A 636 10.06 -19.58 -37.60
N GLU A 637 9.73 -18.34 -37.92
CA GLU A 637 10.02 -17.19 -37.06
C GLU A 637 9.21 -17.26 -35.76
N ALA A 638 7.90 -17.52 -35.83
CA ALA A 638 7.04 -17.69 -34.66
C ALA A 638 7.56 -18.80 -33.74
N ARG A 639 7.94 -19.95 -34.31
CA ARG A 639 8.53 -21.08 -33.59
C ARG A 639 9.83 -20.68 -32.88
N ARG A 640 10.72 -19.95 -33.55
CA ARG A 640 11.97 -19.48 -32.94
C ARG A 640 11.73 -18.57 -31.72
N LEU A 641 10.72 -17.70 -31.79
CA LEU A 641 10.37 -16.80 -30.69
C LEU A 641 9.77 -17.57 -29.51
N VAL A 642 8.79 -18.43 -29.76
CA VAL A 642 8.04 -19.13 -28.70
C VAL A 642 8.90 -20.17 -27.95
N TRP A 643 9.85 -20.82 -28.64
CA TRP A 643 10.68 -21.85 -28.02
C TRP A 643 11.76 -21.31 -27.08
N LYS A 644 12.00 -19.99 -27.06
CA LYS A 644 12.88 -19.36 -26.05
C LYS A 644 12.20 -19.24 -24.67
N PHE A 645 10.88 -19.28 -24.62
CA PHE A 645 10.10 -19.07 -23.39
C PHE A 645 9.73 -20.39 -22.73
N ASN A 646 9.28 -20.30 -21.48
CA ASN A 646 8.91 -21.48 -20.69
C ASN A 646 7.78 -22.28 -21.37
N VAL A 647 7.89 -23.61 -21.28
CA VAL A 647 7.02 -24.55 -22.03
C VAL A 647 5.57 -24.43 -21.56
N GLU A 648 5.32 -24.29 -20.27
CA GLU A 648 3.98 -24.32 -19.67
C GLU A 648 3.07 -23.18 -20.15
N ILE A 649 3.55 -21.92 -20.16
CA ILE A 649 2.76 -20.76 -20.66
C ILE A 649 2.53 -20.85 -22.16
N THR A 650 3.59 -21.21 -22.88
CA THR A 650 3.54 -21.17 -24.34
C THR A 650 2.91 -22.42 -24.93
N GLN A 651 2.60 -23.44 -24.14
CA GLN A 651 2.06 -24.70 -24.61
C GLN A 651 0.84 -24.57 -25.53
N PRO A 652 -0.20 -23.78 -25.21
CA PRO A 652 -1.32 -23.58 -26.13
C PRO A 652 -0.86 -22.97 -27.46
N LEU A 653 0.01 -21.96 -27.42
CA LEU A 653 0.54 -21.31 -28.62
C LEU A 653 1.48 -22.23 -29.41
N ARG A 654 2.30 -23.05 -28.74
CA ARG A 654 3.15 -24.07 -29.37
C ARG A 654 2.31 -25.09 -30.09
N ASN A 655 1.24 -25.57 -29.45
CA ASN A 655 0.31 -26.51 -30.05
C ASN A 655 -0.36 -25.89 -31.28
N GLU A 656 -0.78 -24.62 -31.20
CA GLU A 656 -1.32 -23.90 -32.36
C GLU A 656 -0.28 -23.76 -33.48
N ILE A 657 0.96 -23.37 -33.18
CA ILE A 657 2.03 -23.25 -34.18
C ILE A 657 2.32 -24.61 -34.82
N ILE A 658 2.41 -25.69 -34.03
CA ILE A 658 2.61 -27.05 -34.54
C ILE A 658 1.45 -27.45 -35.46
N LYS A 659 0.20 -27.16 -35.09
CA LYS A 659 -0.96 -27.40 -35.96
C LYS A 659 -0.84 -26.63 -37.27
N THR A 660 -0.45 -25.36 -37.22
CA THR A 660 -0.27 -24.57 -38.45
C THR A 660 0.86 -25.09 -39.32
N GLU A 661 1.95 -25.60 -38.70
CA GLU A 661 3.07 -26.22 -39.41
C GLU A 661 2.62 -27.52 -40.10
N GLN A 662 1.82 -28.34 -39.42
CA GLN A 662 1.24 -29.57 -39.98
C GLN A 662 0.25 -29.32 -41.12
N MET A 663 -0.35 -28.13 -41.19
CA MET A 663 -1.22 -27.74 -42.31
C MET A 663 -0.43 -27.36 -43.58
N ILE A 664 0.88 -27.18 -43.50
CA ILE A 664 1.73 -26.91 -44.66
C ILE A 664 2.12 -28.26 -45.30
N PRO A 665 1.82 -28.50 -46.58
CA PRO A 665 2.19 -29.73 -47.27
C PRO A 665 3.73 -29.87 -47.36
N PRO A 666 4.26 -31.10 -47.55
CA PRO A 666 5.69 -31.31 -47.74
C PRO A 666 6.22 -30.52 -48.95
N MET A 667 7.48 -30.07 -48.90
CA MET A 667 8.09 -29.21 -49.94
C MET A 667 8.04 -29.81 -51.35
N GLU A 668 7.88 -31.13 -51.47
CA GLU A 668 7.75 -31.86 -52.73
C GLU A 668 6.45 -31.54 -53.48
N GLU A 669 5.42 -31.09 -52.77
CA GLU A 669 4.11 -30.72 -53.33
C GLU A 669 4.01 -29.22 -53.64
N TRP A 670 5.06 -28.45 -53.35
CA TRP A 670 5.08 -27.01 -53.61
C TRP A 670 5.39 -26.73 -55.07
N THR A 671 4.92 -25.57 -55.55
CA THR A 671 5.30 -25.10 -56.89
C THR A 671 6.81 -24.86 -56.98
N ASN A 672 7.39 -24.97 -58.19
CA ASN A 672 8.84 -24.77 -58.39
C ASN A 672 9.28 -23.35 -57.99
N GLU A 673 8.43 -22.34 -58.19
CA GLU A 673 8.65 -20.96 -57.76
C GLU A 673 8.70 -20.82 -56.23
N GLU A 674 7.79 -21.48 -55.50
CA GLU A 674 7.79 -21.48 -54.04
C GLU A 674 8.98 -22.21 -53.43
N ARG A 675 9.42 -23.32 -54.07
CA ARG A 675 10.66 -24.02 -53.69
C ARG A 675 11.89 -23.14 -53.87
N ALA A 676 11.99 -22.45 -55.00
CA ALA A 676 13.07 -21.51 -55.27
C ALA A 676 13.03 -20.34 -54.25
N GLU A 677 11.87 -19.74 -53.98
CA GLU A 677 11.74 -18.69 -52.97
C GLU A 677 12.15 -19.17 -51.56
N ALA A 678 11.80 -20.39 -51.17
CA ALA A 678 12.18 -20.95 -49.87
C ALA A 678 13.69 -21.23 -49.76
N GLN A 679 14.34 -21.64 -50.87
CA GLN A 679 15.78 -21.97 -50.94
C GLN A 679 16.69 -20.74 -51.07
N VAL A 680 16.27 -19.71 -51.81
CA VAL A 680 17.08 -18.49 -52.13
C VAL A 680 17.57 -17.72 -50.88
N LYS A 681 17.04 -18.00 -49.67
CA LYS A 681 17.53 -17.40 -48.42
C LYS A 681 18.15 -18.38 -47.42
N ILE A 682 18.26 -19.67 -47.73
CA ILE A 682 19.05 -20.61 -46.91
C ILE A 682 20.55 -20.29 -47.06
N GLU A 683 20.97 -19.85 -48.25
CA GLU A 683 22.37 -19.49 -48.54
C GLU A 683 22.73 -18.04 -48.15
N GLY A 684 21.75 -17.12 -48.10
CA GLY A 684 21.97 -15.71 -47.76
C GLY A 684 22.10 -15.39 -46.26
N GLY A 685 22.09 -16.40 -45.38
CA GLY A 685 22.15 -16.25 -43.92
C GLY A 685 23.50 -16.57 -43.28
N CYS A 686 24.48 -17.05 -44.05
CA CYS A 686 25.83 -17.41 -43.58
C CYS A 686 26.90 -16.57 -44.26
N VAL A 687 27.00 -15.28 -43.91
CA VAL A 687 28.25 -14.53 -44.11
C VAL A 687 28.49 -13.64 -42.89
N SER A 688 29.11 -14.22 -41.86
CA SER A 688 30.23 -13.61 -41.11
C SER A 688 30.55 -14.48 -39.89
N ASP A 689 31.23 -15.61 -40.11
CA ASP A 689 32.03 -16.25 -39.06
C ASP A 689 33.09 -17.12 -39.74
N SER A 690 34.05 -16.48 -40.40
CA SER A 690 35.29 -17.13 -40.81
C SER A 690 36.30 -17.02 -39.67
N ARG A 691 36.24 -17.98 -38.73
CA ARG A 691 37.41 -18.36 -37.93
C ARG A 691 37.69 -19.85 -38.14
N SER A 692 38.96 -20.09 -38.47
CA SER A 692 39.76 -21.32 -38.44
C SER A 692 39.55 -22.40 -39.52
N ALA A 693 40.45 -22.40 -40.51
CA ALA A 693 41.39 -23.50 -40.83
C ALA A 693 42.33 -23.00 -41.96
N ALA A 694 43.53 -22.47 -41.67
CA ALA A 694 44.78 -23.19 -41.46
C ALA A 694 45.27 -24.02 -42.68
N ALA A 695 46.42 -23.59 -43.20
CA ALA A 695 47.46 -24.35 -43.90
C ALA A 695 47.26 -24.76 -45.36
N THR A 696 47.79 -23.95 -46.28
CA THR A 696 48.75 -24.42 -47.29
C THR A 696 49.77 -23.31 -47.59
N ALA A 697 51.03 -23.72 -47.62
CA ALA A 697 52.20 -22.88 -47.75
C ALA A 697 52.37 -22.31 -49.17
N THR A 698 52.86 -21.08 -49.28
CA THR A 698 53.90 -20.72 -50.23
C THR A 698 54.74 -19.56 -49.70
N THR A 699 55.99 -19.88 -49.47
CA THR A 699 57.14 -18.99 -49.30
C THR A 699 57.21 -17.92 -50.37
N THR A 700 57.35 -16.65 -49.98
CA THR A 700 58.26 -15.71 -50.65
C THR A 700 58.70 -14.63 -49.67
N THR A 701 60.00 -14.63 -49.43
CA THR A 701 60.81 -13.60 -48.82
C THR A 701 60.66 -12.26 -49.54
N THR A 702 60.57 -11.15 -48.79
CA THR A 702 61.30 -9.91 -49.10
C THR A 702 61.28 -8.97 -47.90
N THR A 703 62.46 -8.44 -47.64
CA THR A 703 62.93 -7.51 -46.60
C THR A 703 62.62 -6.05 -46.92
N SER A 704 62.26 -5.25 -45.90
CA SER A 704 62.67 -3.83 -45.69
C SER A 704 61.82 -3.24 -44.54
N THR A 705 62.34 -3.01 -43.33
CA THR A 705 62.96 -1.74 -42.86
C THR A 705 62.12 -0.49 -43.18
N ASP A 706 61.46 0.11 -42.19
CA ASP A 706 61.92 1.35 -41.53
C ASP A 706 60.83 2.04 -40.67
N ALA A 707 61.32 2.66 -39.59
CA ALA A 707 60.78 3.72 -38.74
C ALA A 707 59.63 3.41 -37.75
#